data_AF-A0A937N780-F1
#
_entry.id   AF-A0A937N780-F1
#
_cell.length_a   1.000
_cell.length_b   1.000
_cell.length_c   1.000
_cell.angle_alpha   90.00
_cell.angle_beta   90.00
_cell.angle_gamma   90.00
#
_symmetry.space_group_name_H-M   'P 1'
#
loop_
_entity.id
_entity.type
_entity.pdbx_description
1 polymer ?
#
loop_
_entity_poly.entity_id
_entity_poly.type
_entity_poly.pdbx_seq_one_letter_code
_entity_poly.pdbx_strand_id
1 'polypeptide(L)'
;MPNVIQRCETTKQRMSRLASLGLRLVFGAVFILPWSSIVVAEDFLRTYIREQTKGYQMRPCGFDMDRNGVIGEKTDCRIGDGRTADPDGDGVDEDLIYVDAKDGSDENGNGTASAPYQTIGKALGTADGPGDGAEDIVCISGVFHETIKIPHGGVPGHYERDGFQFPKNPLMIIGWDKDGDGQYPPYDKDDVAVLDGQGQLDVAVDTISEKHNSYLEIAHLTIRDYGYRERVKSGGFKLFYNGGLESHVYIHDVELYNINRGHCCLRNHSNSIVLSFWGHPFTDVAFINNKVQDFGAYFCRGAIWEDGGRFRFQNNSLSMDPGKETGKRRSASGWKLWGRFNDCRILDNVIDMNARAWSSLGFAAGVKVCEGTRDWMIQGNVLIDLGVALQSFAAGYPGGRPIDNIVIDRNLFWMSYADRAKLPTAVNIEGHVNAPKEETVKNVTISNNMMYSAVGWGPAAIRCTAGNKSAPQDGTIRIVGNTMYGAAREGMLVIRPRTAFKHNDFVVRNNIFHATSGPKRQIVVNYRPTGFHSDGNVYNVGGTFAWGGGSPQPFRTWRDVTGQDNASKTGAPLFMAAETGDLHLSPSDTVAIGTGVALECTSADFDGDLRSARPPVSGADVPISADAGAKREVDTRPTVTVSAP
;
A
#
# COMPACT_ATOMS: atom_id res chain seq x y z
N MET A 1 60.32 20.27 -16.82
CA MET A 1 59.22 19.95 -15.88
C MET A 1 57.94 19.88 -16.69
N PRO A 2 57.46 18.66 -17.00
CA PRO A 2 56.06 18.32 -16.66
C PRO A 2 55.78 16.80 -16.41
N ASN A 3 54.52 16.53 -16.02
CA ASN A 3 53.71 15.27 -16.05
C ASN A 3 53.91 14.24 -14.90
N VAL A 4 52.91 13.85 -14.08
CA VAL A 4 51.51 13.36 -14.22
C VAL A 4 51.43 11.86 -14.58
N ILE A 5 50.67 11.11 -13.77
CA ILE A 5 50.20 9.69 -13.86
C ILE A 5 51.13 8.57 -13.34
N GLN A 6 50.89 8.07 -12.12
CA GLN A 6 50.83 6.62 -11.79
C GLN A 6 50.61 6.39 -10.29
N ARG A 7 49.39 6.01 -9.90
CA ARG A 7 49.12 5.21 -8.68
C ARG A 7 47.66 4.74 -8.69
N CYS A 8 47.39 3.68 -9.46
CA CYS A 8 46.16 2.89 -9.33
C CYS A 8 46.35 1.46 -9.84
N GLU A 9 47.39 0.76 -9.37
CA GLU A 9 47.56 -0.68 -9.60
C GLU A 9 48.24 -1.31 -8.37
N THR A 10 47.46 -1.80 -7.40
CA THR A 10 47.96 -2.78 -6.42
C THR A 10 46.87 -3.59 -5.69
N THR A 11 45.60 -3.42 -6.02
CA THR A 11 44.50 -4.19 -5.38
C THR A 11 44.04 -5.39 -6.21
N LYS A 12 44.32 -5.44 -7.52
CA LYS A 12 43.88 -6.55 -8.41
C LYS A 12 44.75 -7.81 -8.35
N GLN A 13 45.99 -7.75 -7.87
CA GLN A 13 46.88 -8.94 -7.84
C GLN A 13 46.82 -9.78 -6.55
N ARG A 14 46.06 -9.36 -5.53
CA ARG A 14 45.86 -10.18 -4.31
C ARG A 14 44.64 -11.10 -4.35
N MET A 15 43.70 -10.90 -5.29
CA MET A 15 42.53 -11.77 -5.41
C MET A 15 42.71 -12.96 -6.36
N SER A 16 43.76 -13.02 -7.20
CA SER A 16 43.98 -14.16 -8.10
C SER A 16 44.77 -15.33 -7.48
N ARG A 17 45.38 -15.16 -6.29
CA ARG A 17 46.15 -16.22 -5.61
C ARG A 17 45.37 -17.01 -4.55
N LEU A 18 44.10 -16.68 -4.30
CA LEU A 18 43.22 -17.44 -3.40
C LEU A 18 42.28 -18.42 -4.14
N ALA A 19 42.31 -18.45 -5.47
CA ALA A 19 41.44 -19.30 -6.28
C ALA A 19 42.02 -20.70 -6.63
N SER A 20 43.23 -21.05 -6.17
CA SER A 20 43.90 -22.29 -6.60
C SER A 20 44.42 -23.22 -5.50
N LEU A 21 44.07 -23.01 -4.23
CA LEU A 21 44.41 -23.97 -3.18
C LEU A 21 43.17 -24.63 -2.58
N GLY A 22 43.09 -25.94 -2.77
CA GLY A 22 41.96 -26.78 -2.41
C GLY A 22 41.58 -26.68 -0.94
N LEU A 23 40.30 -26.44 -0.71
CA LEU A 23 39.65 -26.64 0.57
C LEU A 23 38.39 -27.49 0.34
N ARG A 24 38.59 -28.81 0.21
CA ARG A 24 37.56 -29.80 0.51
C ARG A 24 37.40 -29.83 2.02
N LEU A 25 36.54 -28.97 2.56
CA LEU A 25 36.04 -29.08 3.93
C LEU A 25 34.54 -28.83 3.93
N VAL A 26 33.86 -29.82 4.49
CA VAL A 26 32.43 -29.98 4.70
C VAL A 26 31.76 -28.67 5.11
N PHE A 27 31.10 -27.99 4.17
CA PHE A 27 30.07 -27.01 4.44
C PHE A 27 28.77 -27.51 3.83
N GLY A 28 27.75 -27.63 4.68
CA GLY A 28 26.41 -28.08 4.30
C GLY A 28 25.88 -27.27 3.13
N ALA A 29 25.11 -27.95 2.28
CA ALA A 29 24.48 -27.41 1.08
C ALA A 29 23.84 -26.03 1.33
N VAL A 30 24.59 -24.97 1.04
CA VAL A 30 24.03 -23.66 0.75
C VAL A 30 23.48 -23.81 -0.65
N PHE A 31 22.16 -23.91 -0.75
CA PHE A 31 21.44 -23.77 -2.02
C PHE A 31 21.76 -22.36 -2.56
N ILE A 32 22.78 -22.28 -3.42
CA ILE A 32 22.96 -21.13 -4.30
C ILE A 32 21.87 -21.30 -5.36
N LEU A 33 20.75 -20.58 -5.21
CA LEU A 33 19.84 -20.38 -6.32
C LEU A 33 20.67 -19.71 -7.44
N PRO A 34 20.65 -20.25 -8.68
CA PRO A 34 21.38 -19.63 -9.76
C PRO A 34 20.88 -18.20 -9.96
N TRP A 35 21.79 -17.24 -10.10
CA TRP A 35 21.49 -15.81 -10.30
C TRP A 35 20.46 -15.56 -11.42
N SER A 36 20.40 -16.44 -12.43
CA SER A 36 19.43 -16.38 -13.51
C SER A 36 17.97 -16.46 -13.04
N SER A 37 17.67 -17.20 -11.97
CA SER A 37 16.30 -17.32 -11.44
C SER A 37 15.82 -16.06 -10.72
N ILE A 38 16.73 -15.22 -10.22
CA ILE A 38 16.38 -13.96 -9.55
C ILE A 38 16.01 -12.88 -10.57
N VAL A 39 16.71 -12.82 -11.71
CA VAL A 39 16.45 -11.82 -12.77
C VAL A 39 15.07 -12.03 -13.41
N VAL A 40 14.72 -13.27 -13.76
CA VAL A 40 13.42 -13.58 -14.39
C VAL A 40 12.25 -13.31 -13.44
N ALA A 41 12.44 -13.46 -12.13
CA ALA A 41 11.41 -13.19 -11.13
C ALA A 41 11.12 -11.68 -11.00
N GLU A 42 12.14 -10.82 -11.12
CA GLU A 42 11.95 -9.36 -11.17
C GLU A 42 11.22 -8.92 -12.45
N ASP A 43 11.45 -9.60 -13.57
CA ASP A 43 10.80 -9.28 -14.85
C ASP A 43 9.29 -9.58 -14.81
N PHE A 44 8.86 -10.71 -14.25
CA PHE A 44 7.44 -11.00 -14.04
C PHE A 44 6.78 -9.93 -13.18
N LEU A 45 7.38 -9.61 -12.02
CA LEU A 45 6.84 -8.62 -11.10
C LEU A 45 6.68 -7.24 -11.76
N ARG A 46 7.68 -6.80 -12.53
CA ARG A 46 7.63 -5.54 -13.29
C ARG A 46 6.53 -5.58 -14.36
N THR A 47 6.42 -6.70 -15.07
CA THR A 47 5.40 -6.91 -16.11
C THR A 47 4.01 -6.85 -15.51
N TYR A 48 3.76 -7.62 -14.44
CA TYR A 48 2.49 -7.64 -13.72
C TYR A 48 2.09 -6.24 -13.22
N ILE A 49 3.01 -5.51 -12.58
CA ILE A 49 2.74 -4.14 -12.12
C ILE A 49 2.32 -3.23 -13.29
N ARG A 50 3.03 -3.32 -14.42
CA ARG A 50 2.75 -2.50 -15.60
C ARG A 50 1.42 -2.87 -16.27
N GLU A 51 1.19 -4.15 -16.53
CA GLU A 51 0.01 -4.64 -17.26
C GLU A 51 -1.29 -4.41 -16.48
N GLN A 52 -1.22 -4.46 -15.15
CA GLN A 52 -2.37 -4.24 -14.28
C GLN A 52 -2.55 -2.77 -13.86
N THR A 53 -1.75 -1.85 -14.41
CA THR A 53 -1.82 -0.41 -14.11
C THR A 53 -1.74 -0.08 -12.60
N LYS A 54 -0.95 -0.85 -11.84
CA LYS A 54 -0.84 -0.70 -10.38
C LYS A 54 0.24 0.32 -10.02
N GLY A 55 0.02 1.03 -8.91
CA GLY A 55 0.91 2.07 -8.44
C GLY A 55 0.89 3.33 -9.33
N TYR A 56 1.85 4.24 -9.07
CA TYR A 56 1.92 5.55 -9.70
C TYR A 56 2.02 5.44 -11.23
N GLN A 57 1.09 6.09 -11.92
CA GLN A 57 1.09 6.30 -13.36
C GLN A 57 1.38 7.77 -13.63
N MET A 58 2.54 8.05 -14.22
CA MET A 58 2.87 9.43 -14.62
C MET A 58 1.91 9.87 -15.74
N ARG A 59 1.38 11.08 -15.65
CA ARG A 59 0.43 11.64 -16.61
C ARG A 59 0.66 13.14 -16.80
N PRO A 60 0.39 13.69 -18.00
CA PRO A 60 0.56 15.12 -18.28
C PRO A 60 -0.31 15.98 -17.39
N CYS A 61 -1.51 15.51 -17.08
CA CYS A 61 -2.54 16.26 -16.38
C CYS A 61 -3.41 15.29 -15.59
N GLY A 62 -3.89 15.76 -14.44
CA GLY A 62 -4.47 14.90 -13.41
C GLY A 62 -5.73 15.44 -12.76
N PHE A 63 -6.30 16.51 -13.33
CA PHE A 63 -7.49 17.20 -12.85
C PHE A 63 -8.78 16.63 -13.46
N ASP A 64 -9.92 16.93 -12.83
CA ASP A 64 -11.29 16.56 -13.23
C ASP A 64 -12.14 17.80 -12.93
N MET A 65 -11.90 18.87 -13.70
CA MET A 65 -12.42 20.20 -13.43
C MET A 65 -13.90 20.30 -13.81
N ASP A 66 -14.29 19.63 -14.89
CA ASP A 66 -15.71 19.55 -15.27
C ASP A 66 -16.51 18.55 -14.41
N ARG A 67 -15.82 17.80 -13.54
CA ARG A 67 -16.37 16.88 -12.53
C ARG A 67 -17.18 15.73 -13.17
N ASN A 68 -16.83 15.34 -14.38
CA ASN A 68 -17.50 14.26 -15.11
C ASN A 68 -16.99 12.85 -14.73
N GLY A 69 -15.90 12.79 -13.95
CA GLY A 69 -15.30 11.55 -13.47
C GLY A 69 -14.17 11.01 -14.33
N VAL A 70 -13.85 11.66 -15.45
CA VAL A 70 -12.73 11.35 -16.33
C VAL A 70 -11.58 12.27 -15.96
N ILE A 71 -10.41 11.68 -15.65
CA ILE A 71 -9.26 12.46 -15.23
C ILE A 71 -8.37 12.83 -16.41
N GLY A 72 -7.95 14.09 -16.45
CA GLY A 72 -6.88 14.59 -17.31
C GLY A 72 -7.34 14.72 -18.74
N GLU A 73 -8.61 15.06 -18.97
CA GLU A 73 -9.08 15.38 -20.31
C GLU A 73 -8.48 16.73 -20.74
N LYS A 74 -8.33 16.93 -22.04
CA LYS A 74 -7.71 18.15 -22.57
C LYS A 74 -8.40 19.45 -22.10
N THR A 75 -9.67 19.36 -21.74
CA THR A 75 -10.46 20.46 -21.16
C THR A 75 -10.04 20.77 -19.71
N ASP A 76 -9.67 19.78 -18.92
CA ASP A 76 -9.23 19.94 -17.51
C ASP A 76 -7.79 20.47 -17.38
N CYS A 77 -7.03 20.45 -18.47
CA CYS A 77 -5.59 20.74 -18.48
C CYS A 77 -5.29 22.18 -18.90
N ARG A 78 -6.15 23.11 -18.49
CA ARG A 78 -6.01 24.56 -18.78
C ARG A 78 -6.03 25.38 -17.50
N ILE A 79 -5.47 24.83 -16.42
CA ILE A 79 -5.37 25.51 -15.13
C ILE A 79 -3.97 26.10 -15.01
N GLY A 80 -3.88 27.38 -14.61
CA GLY A 80 -2.58 28.01 -14.42
C GLY A 80 -1.83 28.31 -15.72
N ASP A 81 -2.46 28.26 -16.89
CA ASP A 81 -1.82 28.57 -18.19
C ASP A 81 -1.58 30.08 -18.41
N GLY A 82 -1.90 30.93 -17.41
CA GLY A 82 -1.81 32.39 -17.48
C GLY A 82 -2.90 33.06 -18.31
N ARG A 83 -3.92 32.33 -18.79
CA ARG A 83 -4.93 32.84 -19.73
C ARG A 83 -6.37 32.44 -19.39
N THR A 84 -6.57 31.20 -18.96
CA THR A 84 -7.87 30.63 -18.64
C THR A 84 -8.27 31.12 -17.25
N ALA A 85 -9.36 31.87 -17.16
CA ALA A 85 -9.88 32.38 -15.89
C ALA A 85 -10.89 31.44 -15.25
N ASP A 86 -11.69 30.73 -16.05
CA ASP A 86 -12.71 29.76 -15.62
C ASP A 86 -12.29 28.35 -16.10
N PRO A 87 -11.44 27.63 -15.34
CA PRO A 87 -10.96 26.30 -15.73
C PRO A 87 -12.01 25.20 -15.57
N ASP A 88 -13.04 25.38 -14.74
CA ASP A 88 -14.07 24.37 -14.46
C ASP A 88 -15.33 24.51 -15.35
N GLY A 89 -15.45 25.65 -16.04
CA GLY A 89 -16.49 25.97 -16.99
C GLY A 89 -17.85 26.29 -16.37
N ASP A 90 -17.91 26.60 -15.07
CA ASP A 90 -19.16 26.86 -14.35
C ASP A 90 -19.69 28.30 -14.50
N GLY A 91 -18.90 29.15 -15.17
CA GLY A 91 -19.24 30.54 -15.48
C GLY A 91 -18.82 31.54 -14.41
N VAL A 92 -18.03 31.11 -13.42
CA VAL A 92 -17.34 31.95 -12.45
C VAL A 92 -15.84 31.97 -12.80
N ASP A 93 -15.21 33.14 -12.70
CA ASP A 93 -13.76 33.24 -12.88
C ASP A 93 -13.07 32.86 -11.56
N GLU A 94 -12.05 32.01 -11.65
CA GLU A 94 -11.25 31.53 -10.53
C GLU A 94 -10.16 32.50 -10.08
N ASP A 95 -9.87 32.47 -8.78
CA ASP A 95 -8.78 33.22 -8.17
C ASP A 95 -7.44 32.51 -8.40
N LEU A 96 -6.90 32.68 -9.61
CA LEU A 96 -5.61 32.16 -10.01
C LEU A 96 -4.47 33.04 -9.48
N ILE A 97 -3.77 32.54 -8.46
CA ILE A 97 -2.66 33.22 -7.79
C ILE A 97 -1.34 32.56 -8.16
N TYR A 98 -0.51 33.29 -8.89
CA TYR A 98 0.77 32.82 -9.42
C TYR A 98 1.93 33.12 -8.48
N VAL A 99 2.79 32.12 -8.31
CA VAL A 99 4.00 32.19 -7.48
C VAL A 99 5.20 31.70 -8.28
N ASP A 100 6.26 32.49 -8.33
CA ASP A 100 7.52 32.11 -8.94
C ASP A 100 8.68 32.36 -7.97
N ALA A 101 9.36 31.30 -7.55
CA ALA A 101 10.43 31.37 -6.56
C ALA A 101 11.61 32.27 -7.00
N LYS A 102 11.81 32.43 -8.31
CA LYS A 102 12.96 33.12 -8.89
C LYS A 102 12.59 34.51 -9.40
N ASP A 103 11.51 34.60 -10.17
CA ASP A 103 11.12 35.79 -10.92
C ASP A 103 9.98 36.59 -10.23
N GLY A 104 9.40 36.05 -9.14
CA GLY A 104 8.35 36.71 -8.37
C GLY A 104 8.85 37.75 -7.35
N SER A 105 7.90 38.53 -6.80
CA SER A 105 8.17 39.53 -5.76
C SER A 105 7.02 39.61 -4.73
N ASP A 106 7.32 39.48 -3.44
CA ASP A 106 6.31 39.66 -2.39
C ASP A 106 5.99 41.13 -2.09
N GLU A 107 6.89 42.05 -2.47
CA GLU A 107 6.73 43.50 -2.29
C GLU A 107 5.97 44.14 -3.45
N ASN A 108 6.31 43.75 -4.69
CA ASN A 108 5.78 44.38 -5.91
C ASN A 108 4.90 43.45 -6.74
N GLY A 109 4.87 42.15 -6.46
CA GLY A 109 3.99 41.20 -7.12
C GLY A 109 2.54 41.43 -6.70
N ASN A 110 1.62 41.03 -7.58
CA ASN A 110 0.18 41.12 -7.36
C ASN A 110 -0.52 39.77 -7.55
N GLY A 111 0.25 38.68 -7.65
CA GLY A 111 -0.28 37.34 -7.84
C GLY A 111 -0.71 37.03 -9.28
N THR A 112 -0.55 37.93 -10.24
CA THR A 112 -0.82 37.61 -11.66
C THR A 112 0.35 36.87 -12.30
N ALA A 113 0.12 36.13 -13.38
CA ALA A 113 1.19 35.44 -14.13
C ALA A 113 2.32 36.41 -14.60
N SER A 114 1.98 37.67 -14.89
CA SER A 114 2.96 38.69 -15.31
C SER A 114 3.73 39.36 -14.16
N ALA A 115 3.22 39.26 -12.93
CA ALA A 115 3.82 39.82 -11.72
C ALA A 115 3.56 38.89 -10.51
N PRO A 116 4.12 37.66 -10.53
CA PRO A 116 3.82 36.64 -9.54
C PRO A 116 4.40 37.01 -8.17
N TYR A 117 3.84 36.40 -7.12
CA TYR A 117 4.45 36.45 -5.79
C TYR A 117 5.74 35.62 -5.74
N GLN A 118 6.61 35.92 -4.77
CA GLN A 118 7.85 35.17 -4.59
C GLN A 118 7.69 33.97 -3.66
N THR A 119 6.82 34.07 -2.65
CA THR A 119 6.59 33.00 -1.67
C THR A 119 5.18 32.45 -1.72
N ILE A 120 5.03 31.16 -1.43
CA ILE A 120 3.73 30.50 -1.35
C ILE A 120 2.96 31.05 -0.14
N GLY A 121 3.65 31.35 0.96
CA GLY A 121 3.05 31.97 2.13
C GLY A 121 2.38 33.32 1.83
N LYS A 122 2.95 34.13 0.93
CA LYS A 122 2.35 35.39 0.49
C LYS A 122 1.09 35.17 -0.34
N ALA A 123 1.12 34.22 -1.27
CA ALA A 123 -0.03 33.85 -2.09
C ALA A 123 -1.20 33.33 -1.23
N LEU A 124 -0.93 32.39 -0.32
CA LEU A 124 -1.93 31.85 0.60
C LEU A 124 -2.49 32.88 1.59
N GLY A 125 -1.74 33.95 1.88
CA GLY A 125 -2.25 35.07 2.69
C GLY A 125 -3.13 36.05 1.89
N THR A 126 -3.18 35.89 0.56
CA THR A 126 -3.98 36.72 -0.36
C THR A 126 -5.21 35.97 -0.85
N ALA A 127 -5.12 34.64 -0.98
CA ALA A 127 -6.27 33.75 -1.11
C ALA A 127 -7.32 34.13 -0.06
N ASP A 128 -8.49 34.55 -0.52
CA ASP A 128 -9.50 35.16 0.34
C ASP A 128 -10.52 34.15 0.87
N GLY A 129 -10.39 32.91 0.41
CA GLY A 129 -11.18 31.78 0.83
C GLY A 129 -12.53 31.74 0.11
N PRO A 130 -13.58 31.19 0.74
CA PRO A 130 -14.82 30.87 0.06
C PRO A 130 -15.75 32.08 -0.20
N GLY A 131 -15.20 33.29 -0.34
CA GLY A 131 -15.91 34.56 -0.21
C GLY A 131 -16.86 34.89 -1.37
N ASP A 132 -16.50 34.52 -2.59
CA ASP A 132 -17.24 34.80 -3.82
C ASP A 132 -17.78 33.55 -4.53
N GLY A 133 -17.35 32.37 -4.07
CA GLY A 133 -17.74 31.08 -4.64
C GLY A 133 -16.76 30.53 -5.67
N ALA A 134 -15.70 31.29 -6.00
CA ALA A 134 -14.61 30.87 -6.86
C ALA A 134 -13.59 30.01 -6.09
N GLU A 135 -12.81 29.23 -6.82
CA GLU A 135 -11.72 28.44 -6.26
C GLU A 135 -10.46 29.31 -6.13
N ASP A 136 -9.84 29.30 -4.94
CA ASP A 136 -8.48 29.81 -4.77
C ASP A 136 -7.49 28.80 -5.35
N ILE A 137 -6.83 29.15 -6.46
CA ILE A 137 -5.86 28.27 -7.13
C ILE A 137 -4.46 28.88 -7.11
N VAL A 138 -3.61 28.34 -6.23
CA VAL A 138 -2.21 28.77 -6.11
C VAL A 138 -1.31 27.96 -7.06
N CYS A 139 -0.86 28.61 -8.15
CA CYS A 139 0.00 28.03 -9.18
C CYS A 139 1.48 28.34 -8.86
N ILE A 140 2.30 27.31 -8.61
CA ILE A 140 3.70 27.50 -8.17
C ILE A 140 4.72 27.09 -9.23
N SER A 141 5.76 27.92 -9.41
CA SER A 141 6.92 27.65 -10.26
C SER A 141 8.24 27.91 -9.53
N GLY A 142 9.23 27.05 -9.78
CA GLY A 142 10.55 27.09 -9.18
C GLY A 142 10.75 26.12 -8.00
N VAL A 143 11.83 26.37 -7.26
CA VAL A 143 12.25 25.59 -6.09
C VAL A 143 12.08 26.43 -4.84
N PHE A 144 11.20 26.00 -3.95
CA PHE A 144 10.85 26.68 -2.71
C PHE A 144 11.53 26.01 -1.51
N HIS A 145 11.98 26.83 -0.56
CA HIS A 145 12.67 26.39 0.66
C HIS A 145 11.88 26.79 1.90
N GLU A 146 10.60 26.45 1.92
CA GLU A 146 9.67 26.81 2.99
C GLU A 146 8.77 25.66 3.43
N THR A 147 8.10 25.85 4.56
CA THR A 147 6.97 25.01 5.00
C THR A 147 5.69 25.75 4.65
N ILE A 148 4.82 25.11 3.88
CA ILE A 148 3.50 25.62 3.57
C ILE A 148 2.60 25.45 4.80
N LYS A 149 2.01 26.55 5.25
CA LYS A 149 1.00 26.55 6.32
C LYS A 149 -0.35 26.91 5.71
N ILE A 150 -1.27 25.96 5.70
CA ILE A 150 -2.57 26.15 5.05
C ILE A 150 -3.47 27.02 5.96
N PRO A 151 -3.86 28.24 5.54
CA PRO A 151 -4.54 29.18 6.41
C PRO A 151 -6.07 29.00 6.46
N HIS A 152 -6.67 28.29 5.51
CA HIS A 152 -8.08 27.91 5.48
C HIS A 152 -8.30 26.79 4.46
N GLY A 153 -9.51 26.25 4.40
CA GLY A 153 -9.98 25.37 3.34
C GLY A 153 -10.62 26.12 2.17
N GLY A 154 -11.05 25.38 1.14
CA GLY A 154 -11.88 25.89 0.06
C GLY A 154 -13.37 26.00 0.42
N VAL A 155 -14.21 26.22 -0.60
CA VAL A 155 -15.67 26.35 -0.46
C VAL A 155 -16.29 24.97 -0.19
N PRO A 156 -17.19 24.85 0.81
CA PRO A 156 -17.89 23.60 1.05
C PRO A 156 -18.71 23.12 -0.15
N GLY A 157 -18.34 21.96 -0.68
CA GLY A 157 -19.02 21.29 -1.78
C GLY A 157 -18.29 20.01 -2.16
N HIS A 158 -19.00 19.06 -2.77
CA HIS A 158 -18.38 17.84 -3.26
C HIS A 158 -19.04 17.33 -4.55
N TYR A 159 -18.28 16.55 -5.30
CA TYR A 159 -18.80 15.67 -6.35
C TYR A 159 -18.43 14.21 -6.01
N GLU A 160 -19.13 13.25 -6.60
CA GLU A 160 -18.90 11.83 -6.35
C GLU A 160 -18.28 11.17 -7.58
N ARG A 161 -17.16 10.47 -7.37
CA ARG A 161 -16.51 9.63 -8.38
C ARG A 161 -16.13 8.28 -7.78
N ASP A 162 -16.52 7.20 -8.45
CA ASP A 162 -16.28 5.81 -8.01
C ASP A 162 -16.68 5.54 -6.55
N GLY A 163 -17.84 6.07 -6.12
CA GLY A 163 -18.34 5.89 -4.75
C GLY A 163 -17.51 6.59 -3.68
N PHE A 164 -16.86 7.72 -4.01
CA PHE A 164 -16.08 8.54 -3.09
C PHE A 164 -16.32 10.03 -3.37
N GLN A 165 -16.25 10.85 -2.33
CA GLN A 165 -16.51 12.29 -2.42
C GLN A 165 -15.19 13.04 -2.54
N PHE A 166 -15.08 13.87 -3.57
CA PHE A 166 -13.97 14.77 -3.83
C PHE A 166 -14.45 16.22 -3.63
N PRO A 167 -13.57 17.16 -3.23
CA PRO A 167 -13.97 18.55 -3.08
C PRO A 167 -14.47 19.11 -4.42
N LYS A 168 -15.57 19.86 -4.40
CA LYS A 168 -16.10 20.51 -5.61
C LYS A 168 -15.30 21.77 -5.92
N ASN A 169 -15.08 22.60 -4.89
CA ASN A 169 -14.43 23.90 -4.98
C ASN A 169 -13.29 24.02 -3.94
N PRO A 170 -12.18 23.28 -4.13
CA PRO A 170 -11.07 23.26 -3.18
C PRO A 170 -10.23 24.56 -3.20
N LEU A 171 -9.53 24.83 -2.09
CA LEU A 171 -8.28 25.58 -2.16
C LEU A 171 -7.26 24.66 -2.85
N MET A 172 -6.68 25.09 -3.97
CA MET A 172 -5.74 24.29 -4.74
C MET A 172 -4.31 24.82 -4.57
N ILE A 173 -3.35 23.91 -4.43
CA ILE A 173 -1.92 24.20 -4.59
C ILE A 173 -1.36 23.25 -5.65
N ILE A 174 -0.97 23.82 -6.79
CA ILE A 174 -0.59 23.06 -7.99
C ILE A 174 0.71 23.55 -8.59
N GLY A 175 1.44 22.67 -9.28
CA GLY A 175 2.50 23.10 -10.19
C GLY A 175 1.93 23.97 -11.31
N TRP A 176 2.65 25.04 -11.65
CA TRP A 176 2.30 25.94 -12.73
C TRP A 176 2.72 25.34 -14.08
N ASP A 177 1.76 25.13 -14.99
CA ASP A 177 1.96 24.97 -16.45
C ASP A 177 2.35 26.34 -17.06
N LYS A 178 3.64 26.67 -16.99
CA LYS A 178 4.14 28.02 -17.25
C LYS A 178 4.26 28.32 -18.74
N ASP A 179 4.43 27.30 -19.57
CA ASP A 179 4.48 27.45 -21.01
C ASP A 179 3.11 27.25 -21.70
N GLY A 180 2.12 26.73 -20.96
CA GLY A 180 0.72 26.63 -21.36
C GLY A 180 0.45 25.49 -22.34
N ASP A 181 1.20 24.39 -22.23
CA ASP A 181 1.11 23.24 -23.13
C ASP A 181 0.17 22.12 -22.64
N GLY A 182 -0.39 22.28 -21.43
CA GLY A 182 -1.29 21.33 -20.79
C GLY A 182 -0.58 20.16 -20.10
N GLN A 183 0.73 20.27 -19.87
CA GLN A 183 1.52 19.35 -19.09
C GLN A 183 1.93 20.00 -17.76
N TYR A 184 1.96 19.21 -16.69
CA TYR A 184 2.26 19.71 -15.36
C TYR A 184 3.44 18.96 -14.73
N PRO A 185 4.27 19.63 -13.92
CA PRO A 185 5.27 18.95 -13.11
C PRO A 185 4.62 17.87 -12.21
N PRO A 186 5.32 16.79 -11.85
CA PRO A 186 6.66 16.42 -12.28
C PRO A 186 6.66 15.64 -13.60
N TYR A 187 5.53 15.48 -14.30
CA TYR A 187 5.52 14.88 -15.63
C TYR A 187 6.24 15.81 -16.61
N ASP A 188 5.83 17.06 -16.63
CA ASP A 188 6.48 18.10 -17.40
C ASP A 188 7.90 18.36 -16.88
N LYS A 189 8.85 18.49 -17.81
CA LYS A 189 10.28 18.63 -17.52
C LYS A 189 10.79 20.04 -17.80
N ASP A 190 10.03 20.85 -18.51
CA ASP A 190 10.22 22.26 -18.77
C ASP A 190 9.93 23.06 -17.51
N ASP A 191 8.81 22.72 -16.88
CA ASP A 191 8.35 23.35 -15.67
C ASP A 191 8.88 22.67 -14.40
N VAL A 192 8.95 23.48 -13.36
CA VAL A 192 9.53 23.09 -12.08
C VAL A 192 8.59 23.55 -10.99
N ALA A 193 8.09 22.63 -10.18
CA ALA A 193 7.34 22.93 -8.97
C ALA A 193 7.87 22.05 -7.83
N VAL A 194 8.79 22.58 -7.03
CA VAL A 194 9.52 21.79 -6.02
C VAL A 194 9.46 22.45 -4.66
N LEU A 195 9.00 21.71 -3.66
CA LEU A 195 9.22 22.01 -2.24
C LEU A 195 10.46 21.24 -1.79
N ASP A 196 11.50 21.95 -1.37
CA ASP A 196 12.79 21.37 -0.98
C ASP A 196 13.16 21.79 0.45
N GLY A 197 13.05 20.83 1.37
CA GLY A 197 13.37 21.03 2.77
C GLY A 197 14.86 21.14 3.08
N GLN A 198 15.74 20.85 2.10
CA GLN A 198 17.21 20.88 2.22
C GLN A 198 17.78 20.05 3.40
N GLY A 199 17.02 19.09 3.91
CA GLY A 199 17.31 18.38 5.16
C GLY A 199 17.23 19.24 6.42
N GLN A 200 16.72 20.47 6.31
CA GLN A 200 16.61 21.45 7.39
C GLN A 200 15.19 21.67 7.87
N LEU A 201 14.19 21.47 7.01
CA LEU A 201 12.78 21.67 7.35
C LEU A 201 12.14 20.37 7.83
N ASP A 202 11.20 20.52 8.76
CA ASP A 202 10.55 19.39 9.41
C ASP A 202 9.42 18.84 8.54
N VAL A 203 8.51 19.70 8.08
CA VAL A 203 7.29 19.34 7.33
C VAL A 203 7.14 20.21 6.09
N ALA A 204 6.65 19.64 4.99
CA ALA A 204 6.39 20.38 3.75
C ALA A 204 5.06 21.13 3.79
N VAL A 205 3.98 20.44 4.17
CA VAL A 205 2.63 21.00 4.25
C VAL A 205 2.03 20.75 5.63
N ASP A 206 1.61 21.81 6.31
CA ASP A 206 1.02 21.77 7.64
C ASP A 206 -0.36 22.45 7.65
N THR A 207 -1.41 21.71 8.01
CA THR A 207 -2.71 22.33 8.33
C THR A 207 -2.64 22.94 9.73
N ILE A 208 -3.04 24.20 9.84
CA ILE A 208 -2.86 24.96 11.09
C ILE A 208 -3.93 24.49 12.08
N SER A 209 -3.50 23.97 13.23
CA SER A 209 -4.35 23.31 14.24
C SER A 209 -5.58 24.06 14.73
N GLU A 210 -5.63 25.37 14.54
CA GLU A 210 -6.69 26.27 15.02
C GLU A 210 -7.77 26.53 13.96
N LYS A 211 -7.59 26.11 12.71
CA LYS A 211 -8.50 26.41 11.61
C LYS A 211 -8.95 25.14 10.89
N HIS A 212 -10.16 25.17 10.34
CA HIS A 212 -10.66 24.09 9.50
C HIS A 212 -9.99 24.16 8.12
N ASN A 213 -9.31 23.08 7.72
CA ASN A 213 -8.61 22.96 6.44
C ASN A 213 -9.26 21.91 5.53
N SER A 214 -10.59 21.82 5.54
CA SER A 214 -11.38 20.96 4.64
C SER A 214 -11.39 21.50 3.21
N TYR A 215 -11.78 20.68 2.23
CA TYR A 215 -11.89 21.10 0.82
C TYR A 215 -10.55 21.63 0.29
N LEU A 216 -9.55 20.75 0.28
CA LEU A 216 -8.17 21.07 -0.07
C LEU A 216 -7.70 20.12 -1.18
N GLU A 217 -7.07 20.66 -2.21
CA GLU A 217 -6.43 19.88 -3.26
C GLU A 217 -4.95 20.27 -3.40
N ILE A 218 -4.08 19.25 -3.46
CA ILE A 218 -2.65 19.44 -3.68
C ILE A 218 -2.21 18.49 -4.78
N ALA A 219 -1.68 19.06 -5.86
CA ALA A 219 -1.34 18.26 -7.03
C ALA A 219 -0.08 18.73 -7.77
N HIS A 220 0.44 17.85 -8.63
CA HIS A 220 1.42 18.23 -9.66
C HIS A 220 2.65 18.98 -9.15
N LEU A 221 3.30 18.44 -8.13
CA LEU A 221 4.52 19.01 -7.58
C LEU A 221 5.45 17.94 -7.01
N THR A 222 6.71 18.32 -6.79
CA THR A 222 7.69 17.48 -6.10
C THR A 222 7.92 17.98 -4.69
N ILE A 223 7.91 17.07 -3.70
CA ILE A 223 8.31 17.35 -2.32
C ILE A 223 9.56 16.54 -2.01
N ARG A 224 10.63 17.17 -1.53
CA ARG A 224 11.84 16.44 -1.17
C ARG A 224 12.56 16.97 0.04
N ASP A 225 13.32 16.07 0.64
CA ASP A 225 14.33 16.37 1.64
C ASP A 225 13.80 17.04 2.94
N TYR A 226 12.59 16.68 3.36
CA TYR A 226 11.99 17.08 4.64
C TYR A 226 12.13 16.00 5.73
N GLY A 227 12.13 16.42 6.99
CA GLY A 227 11.96 15.53 8.14
C GLY A 227 13.21 14.80 8.64
N TYR A 228 14.41 15.37 8.43
CA TYR A 228 15.70 14.77 8.80
C TYR A 228 16.15 15.01 10.25
N ARG A 229 15.49 15.92 10.98
CA ARG A 229 15.89 16.25 12.36
C ARG A 229 15.47 15.13 13.33
N GLU A 230 16.29 14.84 14.35
CA GLU A 230 16.13 13.65 15.22
C GLU A 230 14.79 13.52 15.96
N ARG A 231 13.94 14.57 16.02
CA ARG A 231 12.69 14.61 16.82
C ARG A 231 11.46 15.11 16.05
N VAL A 232 11.44 14.94 14.73
CA VAL A 232 10.36 15.47 13.87
C VAL A 232 9.03 14.73 14.07
N LYS A 233 7.92 15.45 13.93
CA LYS A 233 6.55 14.94 14.11
C LYS A 233 5.81 14.53 12.82
N SER A 234 6.27 14.99 11.66
CA SER A 234 5.78 14.67 10.30
C SER A 234 6.80 15.21 9.28
N GLY A 235 6.96 14.55 8.13
CA GLY A 235 7.92 14.93 7.07
C GLY A 235 7.27 15.50 5.81
N GLY A 236 6.18 14.89 5.32
CA GLY A 236 5.50 15.35 4.10
C GLY A 236 4.33 16.25 4.46
N PHE A 237 3.20 15.61 4.76
CA PHE A 237 1.92 16.22 5.07
C PHE A 237 1.57 16.01 6.53
N LYS A 238 1.25 17.10 7.22
CA LYS A 238 0.69 17.08 8.56
C LYS A 238 -0.73 17.63 8.51
N LEU A 239 -1.70 16.71 8.53
CA LEU A 239 -3.10 17.06 8.69
C LEU A 239 -3.44 16.97 10.17
N PHE A 240 -3.63 18.12 10.80
CA PHE A 240 -3.84 18.22 12.23
C PHE A 240 -4.81 19.34 12.55
N TYR A 241 -5.93 18.99 13.17
CA TYR A 241 -6.91 19.95 13.65
C TYR A 241 -7.43 19.60 15.02
N ASN A 242 -7.60 20.61 15.87
CA ASN A 242 -8.00 20.48 17.27
C ASN A 242 -9.45 20.97 17.55
N GLY A 243 -10.27 21.23 16.53
CA GLY A 243 -11.54 21.97 16.72
C GLY A 243 -12.81 21.43 16.05
N GLY A 244 -12.83 20.20 15.51
CA GLY A 244 -13.98 19.69 14.73
C GLY A 244 -13.60 18.77 13.57
N LEU A 245 -14.50 18.56 12.62
CA LEU A 245 -14.31 17.65 11.47
C LEU A 245 -13.40 18.28 10.39
N GLU A 246 -12.37 17.56 9.94
CA GLU A 246 -11.65 17.83 8.68
C GLU A 246 -12.17 16.91 7.58
N SER A 247 -12.39 17.42 6.36
CA SER A 247 -12.96 16.61 5.27
C SER A 247 -12.59 17.03 3.86
N HIS A 248 -12.77 16.14 2.88
CA HIS A 248 -12.57 16.39 1.45
C HIS A 248 -11.16 16.93 1.14
N VAL A 249 -10.14 16.16 1.51
CA VAL A 249 -8.74 16.46 1.21
C VAL A 249 -8.29 15.54 0.10
N TYR A 250 -7.81 16.10 -1.01
CA TYR A 250 -7.38 15.36 -2.18
C TYR A 250 -5.92 15.65 -2.52
N ILE A 251 -5.06 14.63 -2.49
CA ILE A 251 -3.64 14.75 -2.82
C ILE A 251 -3.32 13.76 -3.95
N HIS A 252 -2.85 14.25 -5.09
CA HIS A 252 -2.58 13.40 -6.24
C HIS A 252 -1.46 13.92 -7.15
N ASP A 253 -0.85 13.02 -7.91
CA ASP A 253 0.24 13.35 -8.84
C ASP A 253 1.44 14.04 -8.18
N VAL A 254 1.63 13.83 -6.88
CA VAL A 254 2.78 14.34 -6.13
C VAL A 254 3.89 13.29 -6.13
N GLU A 255 5.11 13.73 -6.45
CA GLU A 255 6.31 12.93 -6.21
C GLU A 255 6.99 13.35 -4.91
N LEU A 256 7.20 12.41 -3.99
CA LEU A 256 7.85 12.62 -2.70
C LEU A 256 9.18 11.87 -2.65
N TYR A 257 10.27 12.57 -2.33
CA TYR A 257 11.61 11.98 -2.27
C TYR A 257 12.29 12.20 -0.92
N ASN A 258 12.90 11.14 -0.41
CA ASN A 258 13.72 11.15 0.80
C ASN A 258 13.01 11.75 2.04
N ILE A 259 11.69 11.57 2.15
CA ILE A 259 10.93 12.12 3.27
C ILE A 259 11.20 11.31 4.54
N ASN A 260 11.65 11.99 5.59
CA ASN A 260 12.15 11.34 6.82
C ASN A 260 13.25 10.31 6.56
N ARG A 261 14.01 10.44 5.47
CA ARG A 261 15.02 9.46 5.09
C ARG A 261 16.00 9.24 6.23
N GLY A 262 16.36 7.98 6.47
CA GLY A 262 17.28 7.65 7.54
C GLY A 262 16.60 7.24 8.85
N HIS A 263 15.34 7.65 9.06
CA HIS A 263 14.60 7.36 10.28
C HIS A 263 13.98 5.96 10.27
N CYS A 264 13.94 5.30 11.43
CA CYS A 264 13.27 4.01 11.63
C CYS A 264 12.29 4.07 12.81
N CYS A 265 11.23 3.27 12.88
CA CYS A 265 10.17 3.40 13.91
C CYS A 265 10.58 3.02 15.36
N LEU A 266 11.82 3.24 15.77
CA LEU A 266 12.24 3.12 17.17
C LEU A 266 11.45 4.08 18.07
N ARG A 267 11.47 3.82 19.40
CA ARG A 267 10.77 4.63 20.41
C ARG A 267 10.99 6.14 20.29
N ASN A 268 12.10 6.58 19.71
CA ASN A 268 12.45 7.99 19.56
C ASN A 268 11.99 8.61 18.22
N HIS A 269 11.56 7.81 17.23
CA HIS A 269 11.13 8.28 15.90
C HIS A 269 9.75 7.75 15.53
N SER A 270 8.89 7.51 16.53
CA SER A 270 7.49 7.16 16.27
C SER A 270 6.77 8.22 15.42
N ASN A 271 7.27 9.45 15.44
CA ASN A 271 6.62 10.59 14.81
C ASN A 271 7.25 10.94 13.45
N SER A 272 8.19 10.16 12.92
CA SER A 272 8.64 10.31 11.54
C SER A 272 7.59 9.67 10.61
N ILE A 273 6.73 10.51 10.02
CA ILE A 273 5.54 10.11 9.27
C ILE A 273 5.47 10.93 7.97
N VAL A 274 5.26 10.30 6.81
CA VAL A 274 5.05 11.05 5.54
C VAL A 274 3.71 11.78 5.56
N LEU A 275 2.64 11.10 5.97
CA LEU A 275 1.28 11.61 6.05
C LEU A 275 0.68 11.29 7.43
N SER A 276 0.47 12.33 8.25
CA SER A 276 0.03 12.19 9.64
C SER A 276 -1.36 12.77 9.89
N PHE A 277 -2.16 12.09 10.73
CA PHE A 277 -3.51 12.51 11.16
C PHE A 277 -3.69 12.32 12.66
N TRP A 278 -4.14 13.33 13.39
CA TRP A 278 -4.34 13.19 14.83
C TRP A 278 -5.50 14.02 15.36
N GLY A 279 -6.17 13.46 16.39
CA GLY A 279 -7.13 14.20 17.19
C GLY A 279 -8.56 13.91 16.76
N HIS A 280 -9.06 14.76 15.87
CA HIS A 280 -10.48 14.85 15.55
C HIS A 280 -10.89 13.95 14.37
N PRO A 281 -12.20 13.75 14.12
CA PRO A 281 -12.65 12.94 12.99
C PRO A 281 -12.20 13.56 11.67
N PHE A 282 -11.83 12.68 10.75
CA PHE A 282 -11.53 12.97 9.36
C PHE A 282 -12.52 12.20 8.49
N THR A 283 -13.00 12.79 7.39
CA THR A 283 -13.75 12.06 6.36
C THR A 283 -13.32 12.45 4.96
N ASP A 284 -13.39 11.53 4.01
CA ASP A 284 -13.16 11.83 2.59
C ASP A 284 -11.75 12.38 2.32
N VAL A 285 -10.75 11.62 2.78
CA VAL A 285 -9.33 11.92 2.53
C VAL A 285 -8.79 10.97 1.47
N ALA A 286 -8.37 11.53 0.34
CA ALA A 286 -7.86 10.80 -0.81
C ALA A 286 -6.37 11.11 -1.04
N PHE A 287 -5.58 10.05 -1.19
CA PHE A 287 -4.17 10.10 -1.59
C PHE A 287 -4.00 9.16 -2.78
N ILE A 288 -4.06 9.69 -3.99
CA ILE A 288 -4.24 8.92 -5.23
C ILE A 288 -3.13 9.22 -6.23
N ASN A 289 -2.59 8.20 -6.87
CA ASN A 289 -1.60 8.37 -7.95
C ASN A 289 -0.38 9.19 -7.53
N ASN A 290 0.22 8.86 -6.38
CA ASN A 290 1.44 9.52 -5.91
C ASN A 290 2.62 8.56 -5.91
N LYS A 291 3.81 9.11 -6.03
CA LYS A 291 5.07 8.36 -5.89
C LYS A 291 5.77 8.79 -4.62
N VAL A 292 6.18 7.85 -3.80
CA VAL A 292 6.97 8.11 -2.59
C VAL A 292 8.20 7.24 -2.63
N GLN A 293 9.36 7.84 -2.73
CA GLN A 293 10.62 7.14 -2.82
C GLN A 293 11.52 7.43 -1.62
N ASP A 294 12.13 6.38 -1.10
CA ASP A 294 13.14 6.41 -0.04
C ASP A 294 12.65 7.08 1.26
N PHE A 295 11.38 6.83 1.63
CA PHE A 295 10.84 7.36 2.89
C PHE A 295 11.29 6.54 4.10
N GLY A 296 11.45 7.21 5.24
CA GLY A 296 11.77 6.58 6.52
C GLY A 296 10.56 6.39 7.44
N ALA A 297 10.67 5.40 8.33
CA ALA A 297 9.70 5.06 9.37
C ALA A 297 8.27 4.77 8.86
N TYR A 298 7.33 5.72 8.93
CA TYR A 298 5.92 5.51 8.55
C TYR A 298 5.57 6.28 7.28
N PHE A 299 4.90 5.65 6.33
CA PHE A 299 4.24 6.39 5.25
C PHE A 299 3.02 7.12 5.83
N CYS A 300 2.03 6.38 6.31
CA CYS A 300 0.78 6.92 6.81
C CYS A 300 0.53 6.46 8.26
N ARG A 301 0.30 7.43 9.17
CA ARG A 301 0.08 7.12 10.59
C ARG A 301 -0.85 8.12 11.26
N GLY A 302 -1.83 7.61 12.00
CA GLY A 302 -2.75 8.49 12.74
C GLY A 302 -3.70 7.80 13.70
N ALA A 303 -4.32 8.62 14.55
CA ALA A 303 -5.31 8.21 15.54
C ALA A 303 -6.51 9.15 15.56
N ILE A 304 -7.72 8.58 15.49
CA ILE A 304 -8.98 9.32 15.62
C ILE A 304 -9.73 8.81 16.85
N TRP A 305 -10.17 9.72 17.71
CA TRP A 305 -10.88 9.39 18.96
C TRP A 305 -12.40 9.25 18.80
N GLU A 306 -12.96 9.86 17.75
CA GLU A 306 -14.38 9.85 17.36
C GLU A 306 -14.58 9.10 16.04
N ASP A 307 -15.82 8.77 15.67
CA ASP A 307 -16.04 8.07 14.40
C ASP A 307 -15.70 8.98 13.21
N GLY A 308 -14.61 8.63 12.51
CA GLY A 308 -14.21 9.19 11.22
C GLY A 308 -14.06 8.08 10.19
N GLY A 309 -13.75 8.39 8.94
CA GLY A 309 -13.58 7.34 7.94
C GLY A 309 -13.43 7.80 6.50
N ARG A 310 -13.77 6.94 5.54
CA ARG A 310 -13.71 7.24 4.10
C ARG A 310 -12.33 7.75 3.66
N PHE A 311 -11.33 6.93 3.91
CA PHE A 311 -9.97 7.15 3.42
C PHE A 311 -9.76 6.37 2.13
N ARG A 312 -9.14 6.98 1.12
CA ARG A 312 -8.80 6.30 -0.13
C ARG A 312 -7.33 6.48 -0.47
N PHE A 313 -6.58 5.39 -0.42
CA PHE A 313 -5.20 5.30 -0.90
C PHE A 313 -5.18 4.46 -2.16
N GLN A 314 -4.99 5.08 -3.32
CA GLN A 314 -5.11 4.37 -4.60
C GLN A 314 -3.96 4.66 -5.56
N ASN A 315 -3.50 3.64 -6.28
CA ASN A 315 -2.47 3.78 -7.32
C ASN A 315 -1.20 4.49 -6.85
N ASN A 316 -0.77 4.29 -5.60
CA ASN A 316 0.47 4.88 -5.12
C ASN A 316 1.64 3.91 -5.28
N SER A 317 2.82 4.43 -5.61
CA SER A 317 4.08 3.67 -5.61
C SER A 317 4.95 4.11 -4.44
N LEU A 318 5.20 3.22 -3.47
CA LEU A 318 5.88 3.51 -2.22
C LEU A 318 7.15 2.66 -2.10
N SER A 319 8.30 3.29 -1.88
CA SER A 319 9.57 2.62 -1.59
C SER A 319 10.19 3.16 -0.29
N MET A 320 10.61 2.25 0.58
CA MET A 320 11.20 2.59 1.88
C MET A 320 12.73 2.70 1.80
N ASP A 321 13.33 3.66 2.52
CA ASP A 321 14.77 3.65 2.85
C ASP A 321 14.92 3.67 4.39
N PRO A 322 15.31 2.56 5.02
CA PRO A 322 15.41 2.46 6.48
C PRO A 322 16.60 3.23 7.07
N GLY A 323 17.47 3.82 6.24
CA GLY A 323 18.65 4.50 6.72
C GLY A 323 19.80 3.59 7.17
N LYS A 324 20.92 4.24 7.49
CA LYS A 324 22.15 3.59 7.99
C LYS A 324 22.18 3.38 9.51
N GLU A 325 21.13 3.75 10.26
CA GLU A 325 21.18 3.79 11.73
C GLU A 325 21.57 2.46 12.39
N THR A 326 22.71 2.42 13.04
CA THR A 326 23.24 1.23 13.72
C THR A 326 22.46 0.95 15.02
N GLY A 327 21.50 0.01 15.01
CA GLY A 327 20.70 -0.35 16.19
C GLY A 327 19.83 -1.61 16.04
N LYS A 328 19.52 -2.29 17.15
CA LYS A 328 18.97 -3.67 17.18
C LYS A 328 17.48 -3.85 16.79
N ARG A 329 16.73 -2.80 16.42
CA ARG A 329 15.30 -2.91 16.08
C ARG A 329 14.84 -1.85 15.07
N ARG A 330 15.23 -1.99 13.80
CA ARG A 330 14.67 -1.15 12.73
C ARG A 330 13.24 -1.56 12.42
N SER A 331 12.35 -0.62 12.16
CA SER A 331 11.02 -0.95 11.65
C SER A 331 10.57 0.14 10.72
N ALA A 332 9.77 -0.25 9.74
CA ALA A 332 9.09 0.67 8.85
C ALA A 332 7.64 0.18 8.70
N SER A 333 6.71 1.06 8.37
CA SER A 333 5.35 0.63 8.04
C SER A 333 4.75 1.52 6.97
N GLY A 334 3.98 0.94 6.06
CA GLY A 334 3.19 1.71 5.11
C GLY A 334 2.09 2.46 5.86
N TRP A 335 0.98 1.78 6.10
CA TRP A 335 -0.17 2.32 6.81
C TRP A 335 -0.24 1.80 8.24
N LYS A 336 -0.46 2.70 9.20
CA LYS A 336 -0.80 2.35 10.58
C LYS A 336 -1.82 3.35 11.12
N LEU A 337 -3.10 3.03 11.00
CA LEU A 337 -4.21 3.83 11.53
C LEU A 337 -4.88 3.05 12.66
N TRP A 338 -5.24 3.74 13.75
CA TRP A 338 -5.92 3.15 14.90
C TRP A 338 -6.94 4.10 15.52
N GLY A 339 -7.78 3.57 16.39
CA GLY A 339 -8.94 4.29 16.90
C GLY A 339 -10.13 4.10 15.96
N ARG A 340 -11.08 5.03 15.98
CA ARG A 340 -12.39 4.88 15.33
C ARG A 340 -12.40 5.22 13.83
N PHE A 341 -11.48 4.62 13.06
CA PHE A 341 -11.47 4.73 11.60
C PHE A 341 -12.43 3.75 10.93
N ASN A 342 -13.30 4.24 10.06
CA ASN A 342 -14.23 3.46 9.25
C ASN A 342 -13.92 3.61 7.75
N ASP A 343 -14.36 2.67 6.90
CA ASP A 343 -14.29 2.76 5.42
C ASP A 343 -12.93 3.25 4.88
N CYS A 344 -11.86 2.53 5.20
CA CYS A 344 -10.54 2.82 4.66
C CYS A 344 -10.24 1.86 3.50
N ARG A 345 -9.95 2.43 2.32
CA ARG A 345 -9.68 1.69 1.10
C ARG A 345 -8.22 1.88 0.68
N ILE A 346 -7.48 0.79 0.61
CA ILE A 346 -6.10 0.72 0.13
C ILE A 346 -6.14 -0.13 -1.14
N LEU A 347 -6.13 0.54 -2.29
CA LEU A 347 -6.45 -0.03 -3.60
C LEU A 347 -5.26 0.09 -4.56
N ASP A 348 -4.86 -1.02 -5.18
CA ASP A 348 -3.96 -1.01 -6.35
C ASP A 348 -2.61 -0.27 -6.14
N ASN A 349 -2.13 -0.24 -4.89
CA ASN A 349 -0.85 0.36 -4.55
C ASN A 349 0.30 -0.64 -4.76
N VAL A 350 1.49 -0.13 -5.06
CA VAL A 350 2.74 -0.89 -5.02
C VAL A 350 3.54 -0.41 -3.81
N ILE A 351 3.91 -1.32 -2.92
CA ILE A 351 4.73 -1.03 -1.76
C ILE A 351 5.92 -1.97 -1.67
N ASP A 352 7.11 -1.38 -1.71
CA ASP A 352 8.38 -2.07 -1.62
C ASP A 352 9.12 -1.67 -0.33
N MET A 353 9.46 -2.67 0.50
CA MET A 353 10.32 -2.45 1.66
C MET A 353 11.75 -2.06 1.26
N ASN A 354 12.12 -2.33 0.01
CA ASN A 354 13.48 -2.25 -0.49
C ASN A 354 14.42 -3.03 0.44
N ALA A 355 14.06 -4.27 0.78
CA ALA A 355 14.69 -5.05 1.83
C ALA A 355 16.21 -5.20 1.65
N ARG A 356 16.69 -5.13 0.40
CA ARG A 356 18.12 -5.16 0.04
C ARG A 356 18.90 -3.96 0.57
N ALA A 357 18.25 -2.81 0.78
CA ALA A 357 18.86 -1.64 1.40
C ALA A 357 19.06 -1.77 2.92
N TRP A 358 18.55 -2.84 3.56
CA TRP A 358 18.61 -3.01 5.00
C TRP A 358 19.90 -3.70 5.44
N SER A 359 20.72 -3.03 6.24
CA SER A 359 21.96 -3.64 6.79
C SER A 359 21.71 -4.61 7.95
N SER A 360 20.49 -4.63 8.53
CA SER A 360 20.03 -5.60 9.52
C SER A 360 18.52 -5.52 9.67
N LEU A 361 17.82 -6.66 9.70
CA LEU A 361 16.35 -6.67 9.76
C LEU A 361 15.80 -6.23 11.12
N GLY A 362 14.75 -5.41 11.06
CA GLY A 362 13.70 -5.50 12.05
C GLY A 362 12.33 -5.64 11.38
N PHE A 363 11.27 -5.21 12.06
CA PHE A 363 9.90 -5.57 11.67
C PHE A 363 9.32 -4.56 10.70
N ALA A 364 8.79 -5.02 9.57
CA ALA A 364 8.04 -4.16 8.67
C ALA A 364 6.68 -4.77 8.33
N ALA A 365 5.71 -3.89 8.11
CA ALA A 365 4.39 -4.27 7.62
C ALA A 365 3.93 -3.24 6.59
N GLY A 366 3.34 -3.70 5.50
CA GLY A 366 2.73 -2.81 4.53
C GLY A 366 1.54 -2.11 5.16
N VAL A 367 0.58 -2.89 5.67
CA VAL A 367 -0.63 -2.36 6.34
C VAL A 367 -0.74 -2.89 7.75
N LYS A 368 -0.99 -2.00 8.71
CA LYS A 368 -1.37 -2.32 10.09
C LYS A 368 -2.75 -1.75 10.38
N VAL A 369 -3.72 -2.65 10.43
CA VAL A 369 -5.06 -2.36 10.92
C VAL A 369 -5.04 -2.57 12.42
N CYS A 370 -5.32 -1.54 13.19
CA CYS A 370 -5.21 -1.57 14.64
C CYS A 370 -6.60 -1.48 15.30
N GLU A 371 -6.64 -1.52 16.62
CA GLU A 371 -7.90 -1.50 17.39
C GLU A 371 -8.85 -0.35 16.99
N GLY A 372 -10.16 -0.63 17.07
CA GLY A 372 -11.22 0.33 16.81
C GLY A 372 -11.60 0.55 15.35
N THR A 373 -10.87 -0.02 14.39
CA THR A 373 -11.09 0.23 12.97
C THR A 373 -12.13 -0.72 12.36
N ARG A 374 -12.97 -0.26 11.43
CA ARG A 374 -13.94 -1.11 10.72
C ARG A 374 -14.06 -0.82 9.24
N ASP A 375 -14.58 -1.80 8.49
CA ASP A 375 -14.97 -1.64 7.10
C ASP A 375 -13.77 -1.31 6.18
N TRP A 376 -12.64 -1.98 6.40
CA TRP A 376 -11.44 -1.76 5.57
C TRP A 376 -11.43 -2.67 4.36
N MET A 377 -11.02 -2.10 3.22
CA MET A 377 -10.77 -2.83 1.99
C MET A 377 -9.30 -2.67 1.60
N ILE A 378 -8.56 -3.77 1.61
CA ILE A 378 -7.17 -3.84 1.17
C ILE A 378 -7.17 -4.71 -0.08
N GLN A 379 -7.22 -4.08 -1.24
CA GLN A 379 -7.50 -4.77 -2.49
C GLN A 379 -6.50 -4.45 -3.60
N GLY A 380 -6.12 -5.46 -4.39
CA GLY A 380 -5.36 -5.22 -5.61
C GLY A 380 -3.90 -4.78 -5.40
N ASN A 381 -3.40 -4.71 -4.17
CA ASN A 381 -2.06 -4.17 -3.90
C ASN A 381 -0.94 -5.17 -4.22
N VAL A 382 0.26 -4.65 -4.51
CA VAL A 382 1.50 -5.41 -4.62
C VAL A 382 2.39 -5.09 -3.42
N LEU A 383 2.60 -6.07 -2.54
CA LEU A 383 3.38 -5.94 -1.30
C LEU A 383 4.68 -6.75 -1.42
N ILE A 384 5.81 -6.04 -1.58
CA ILE A 384 7.13 -6.63 -1.78
C ILE A 384 7.90 -6.63 -0.46
N ASP A 385 8.28 -7.83 -0.02
CA ASP A 385 8.94 -8.11 1.26
C ASP A 385 8.18 -7.60 2.52
N LEU A 386 6.86 -7.43 2.41
CA LEU A 386 5.95 -6.91 3.46
C LEU A 386 4.65 -7.70 3.58
N GLY A 387 4.03 -7.65 4.75
CA GLY A 387 2.71 -8.25 4.99
C GLY A 387 1.67 -7.27 5.50
N VAL A 388 0.44 -7.75 5.61
CA VAL A 388 -0.68 -7.13 6.32
C VAL A 388 -0.75 -7.70 7.73
N ALA A 389 -0.93 -6.82 8.72
CA ALA A 389 -1.15 -7.21 10.11
C ALA A 389 -2.44 -6.58 10.63
N LEU A 390 -3.32 -7.39 11.20
CA LEU A 390 -4.47 -6.95 11.98
C LEU A 390 -4.08 -7.11 13.46
N GLN A 391 -3.93 -6.01 14.18
CA GLN A 391 -3.49 -6.00 15.57
C GLN A 391 -4.63 -5.55 16.46
N SER A 392 -5.24 -6.49 17.17
CA SER A 392 -6.40 -6.20 18.03
C SER A 392 -6.09 -5.28 19.22
N PHE A 393 -4.84 -4.87 19.42
CA PHE A 393 -4.41 -3.97 20.49
C PHE A 393 -3.24 -3.09 20.05
N ALA A 394 -3.31 -1.80 20.33
CA ALA A 394 -2.21 -0.87 20.37
C ALA A 394 -2.18 -0.17 21.75
N ALA A 395 -1.05 -0.26 22.45
CA ALA A 395 -0.95 0.33 23.78
C ALA A 395 -1.21 1.85 23.74
N GLY A 396 -2.19 2.33 24.52
CA GLY A 396 -2.45 3.76 24.74
C GLY A 396 -3.82 4.27 24.28
N TYR A 397 -4.68 3.45 23.68
CA TYR A 397 -6.04 3.85 23.31
C TYR A 397 -7.07 3.36 24.35
N PRO A 398 -7.96 4.23 24.87
CA PRO A 398 -8.94 3.86 25.92
C PRO A 398 -10.28 3.31 25.38
N GLY A 399 -10.53 3.35 24.07
CA GLY A 399 -11.82 2.95 23.48
C GLY A 399 -11.82 1.53 22.93
N GLY A 400 -12.41 0.59 23.67
CA GLY A 400 -12.55 -0.81 23.27
C GLY A 400 -13.55 -1.00 22.12
N ARG A 401 -13.11 -0.92 20.88
CA ARG A 401 -13.93 -1.22 19.70
C ARG A 401 -13.28 -2.33 18.87
N PRO A 402 -14.04 -3.34 18.40
CA PRO A 402 -13.47 -4.45 17.64
C PRO A 402 -12.98 -4.00 16.26
N ILE A 403 -11.94 -4.69 15.78
CA ILE A 403 -11.60 -4.73 14.36
C ILE A 403 -12.68 -5.59 13.68
N ASP A 404 -13.40 -5.02 12.72
CA ASP A 404 -14.58 -5.64 12.13
C ASP A 404 -14.68 -5.34 10.63
N ASN A 405 -15.24 -6.28 9.88
CA ASN A 405 -15.49 -6.17 8.44
C ASN A 405 -14.23 -5.76 7.64
N ILE A 406 -13.19 -6.59 7.71
CA ILE A 406 -11.93 -6.35 7.00
C ILE A 406 -11.84 -7.28 5.80
N VAL A 407 -11.63 -6.71 4.62
CA VAL A 407 -11.46 -7.44 3.36
C VAL A 407 -10.02 -7.28 2.87
N ILE A 408 -9.33 -8.40 2.66
CA ILE A 408 -7.99 -8.49 2.08
C ILE A 408 -8.11 -9.33 0.81
N ASP A 409 -8.21 -8.67 -0.33
CA ASP A 409 -8.65 -9.30 -1.58
C ASP A 409 -7.71 -9.01 -2.77
N ARG A 410 -7.45 -9.98 -3.64
CA ARG A 410 -6.69 -9.76 -4.90
C ARG A 410 -5.31 -9.10 -4.73
N ASN A 411 -4.65 -9.29 -3.58
CA ASN A 411 -3.31 -8.74 -3.35
C ASN A 411 -2.22 -9.73 -3.78
N LEU A 412 -1.11 -9.21 -4.28
CA LEU A 412 0.14 -9.94 -4.51
C LEU A 412 1.09 -9.70 -3.34
N PHE A 413 1.38 -10.75 -2.58
CA PHE A 413 2.43 -10.74 -1.57
C PHE A 413 3.66 -11.42 -2.13
N TRP A 414 4.76 -10.68 -2.26
CA TRP A 414 5.98 -11.13 -2.92
C TRP A 414 7.19 -11.08 -2.00
N MET A 415 7.61 -12.22 -1.46
CA MET A 415 8.80 -12.31 -0.60
C MET A 415 10.00 -12.83 -1.38
N SER A 416 10.95 -11.93 -1.64
CA SER A 416 12.18 -12.23 -2.37
C SER A 416 13.42 -12.23 -1.47
N TYR A 417 13.35 -11.62 -0.28
CA TYR A 417 14.53 -11.36 0.55
C TYR A 417 14.67 -12.28 1.78
N ALA A 418 15.81 -12.98 1.84
CA ALA A 418 16.03 -14.18 2.66
C ALA A 418 16.85 -13.99 3.95
N ASP A 419 16.64 -12.93 4.74
CA ASP A 419 17.30 -12.91 6.07
C ASP A 419 16.41 -13.62 7.12
N ARG A 420 16.86 -14.83 7.48
CA ARG A 420 16.09 -15.93 8.11
C ARG A 420 15.58 -15.66 9.52
N ALA A 421 16.05 -14.62 10.20
CA ALA A 421 15.73 -14.44 11.62
C ALA A 421 14.27 -14.04 11.88
N LYS A 422 13.60 -13.35 10.93
CA LYS A 422 12.24 -12.82 11.09
C LYS A 422 11.50 -12.66 9.76
N LEU A 423 11.41 -13.74 8.97
CA LEU A 423 10.61 -13.73 7.73
C LEU A 423 9.16 -13.27 8.05
N PRO A 424 8.57 -12.37 7.25
CA PRO A 424 7.22 -11.88 7.48
C PRO A 424 6.17 -12.96 7.24
N THR A 425 4.95 -12.66 7.69
CA THR A 425 3.71 -13.39 7.36
C THR A 425 2.95 -12.51 6.36
N ALA A 426 2.38 -13.08 5.30
CA ALA A 426 1.58 -12.29 4.36
C ALA A 426 0.38 -11.66 5.06
N VAL A 427 -0.38 -12.45 5.82
CA VAL A 427 -1.49 -11.94 6.65
C VAL A 427 -1.39 -12.46 8.08
N ASN A 428 -1.24 -11.56 9.05
CA ASN A 428 -1.16 -11.89 10.46
C ASN A 428 -2.33 -11.26 11.22
N ILE A 429 -3.26 -12.08 11.71
CA ILE A 429 -4.39 -11.67 12.55
C ILE A 429 -3.99 -11.92 14.00
N GLU A 430 -3.78 -10.87 14.78
CA GLU A 430 -3.29 -10.96 16.15
C GLU A 430 -4.37 -10.56 17.16
N GLY A 431 -4.81 -11.53 17.96
CA GLY A 431 -5.39 -11.26 19.27
C GLY A 431 -4.31 -10.90 20.28
N HIS A 432 -4.60 -9.99 21.20
CA HIS A 432 -3.63 -9.55 22.20
C HIS A 432 -3.93 -10.10 23.60
N VAL A 433 -2.88 -10.61 24.25
CA VAL A 433 -2.98 -11.18 25.60
C VAL A 433 -3.21 -10.14 26.67
N ASN A 434 -3.16 -8.85 26.39
CA ASN A 434 -3.47 -7.77 27.33
C ASN A 434 -4.58 -6.85 26.85
N ALA A 435 -5.29 -7.22 25.77
CA ALA A 435 -6.44 -6.47 25.28
C ALA A 435 -7.53 -6.34 26.37
N PRO A 436 -8.08 -5.13 26.60
CA PRO A 436 -9.38 -4.90 27.23
C PRO A 436 -10.50 -5.77 26.65
N LYS A 437 -11.67 -5.77 27.31
CA LYS A 437 -12.75 -6.73 27.05
C LYS A 437 -13.32 -6.70 25.63
N GLU A 438 -13.23 -5.55 24.95
CA GLU A 438 -13.97 -5.25 23.71
C GLU A 438 -13.08 -5.31 22.45
N GLU A 439 -11.79 -5.51 22.63
CA GLU A 439 -10.80 -5.59 21.56
C GLU A 439 -10.75 -7.00 20.97
N THR A 440 -11.59 -7.22 19.97
CA THR A 440 -11.67 -8.47 19.19
C THR A 440 -11.35 -8.20 17.73
N VAL A 441 -11.05 -9.26 16.98
CA VAL A 441 -11.02 -9.24 15.52
C VAL A 441 -12.11 -10.17 15.03
N LYS A 442 -13.03 -9.66 14.21
CA LYS A 442 -14.15 -10.42 13.69
C LYS A 442 -14.47 -10.01 12.25
N ASN A 443 -15.20 -10.87 11.53
CA ASN A 443 -15.59 -10.67 10.13
C ASN A 443 -14.42 -10.25 9.24
N VAL A 444 -13.44 -11.13 9.11
CA VAL A 444 -12.29 -10.92 8.22
C VAL A 444 -12.43 -11.84 7.02
N THR A 445 -12.30 -11.29 5.82
CA THR A 445 -12.26 -12.06 4.57
C THR A 445 -10.90 -11.88 3.92
N ILE A 446 -10.17 -12.98 3.74
CA ILE A 446 -8.90 -13.07 3.03
C ILE A 446 -9.18 -13.87 1.76
N SER A 447 -9.26 -13.19 0.62
CA SER A 447 -9.72 -13.80 -0.63
C SER A 447 -8.82 -13.53 -1.84
N ASN A 448 -8.73 -14.49 -2.75
CA ASN A 448 -8.10 -14.29 -4.07
C ASN A 448 -6.67 -13.71 -4.04
N ASN A 449 -5.91 -13.92 -2.97
CA ASN A 449 -4.55 -13.37 -2.87
C ASN A 449 -3.54 -14.37 -3.42
N MET A 450 -2.54 -13.86 -4.15
CA MET A 450 -1.33 -14.60 -4.50
C MET A 450 -0.26 -14.33 -3.46
N MET A 451 0.19 -15.38 -2.77
CA MET A 451 1.21 -15.29 -1.73
C MET A 451 2.43 -16.10 -2.16
N TYR A 452 3.41 -15.42 -2.73
CA TYR A 452 4.66 -16.01 -3.19
C TYR A 452 5.81 -15.73 -2.21
N SER A 453 6.58 -16.77 -1.89
CA SER A 453 7.86 -16.61 -1.20
C SER A 453 8.93 -17.55 -1.71
N ALA A 454 9.98 -16.97 -2.29
CA ALA A 454 11.20 -17.68 -2.70
C ALA A 454 12.03 -18.17 -1.48
N VAL A 455 11.87 -17.48 -0.36
CA VAL A 455 12.76 -17.57 0.82
C VAL A 455 12.11 -18.27 2.00
N GLY A 456 10.82 -18.57 1.87
CA GLY A 456 9.94 -19.05 2.91
C GLY A 456 9.21 -17.93 3.65
N TRP A 457 8.13 -18.32 4.30
CA TRP A 457 7.36 -17.51 5.23
C TRP A 457 7.92 -17.69 6.64
N GLY A 458 7.68 -16.70 7.51
CA GLY A 458 8.08 -16.77 8.92
C GLY A 458 7.40 -17.91 9.66
N PRO A 459 6.37 -17.65 10.48
CA PRO A 459 5.56 -18.73 11.03
C PRO A 459 4.70 -19.37 9.92
N ALA A 460 4.07 -18.55 9.07
CA ALA A 460 3.08 -18.98 8.09
C ALA A 460 2.90 -17.95 6.97
N ALA A 461 2.24 -18.32 5.88
CA ALA A 461 1.71 -17.35 4.92
C ALA A 461 0.53 -16.59 5.56
N ILE A 462 -0.41 -17.33 6.17
CA ILE A 462 -1.49 -16.76 6.98
C ILE A 462 -1.39 -17.28 8.42
N ARG A 463 -1.35 -16.35 9.36
CA ARG A 463 -1.34 -16.66 10.80
C ARG A 463 -2.52 -16.00 11.48
N CYS A 464 -3.30 -16.79 12.19
CA CYS A 464 -4.37 -16.29 13.04
C CYS A 464 -4.13 -16.70 14.49
N THR A 465 -4.03 -15.67 15.34
CA THR A 465 -4.06 -15.79 16.80
C THR A 465 -5.18 -14.94 17.40
N ALA A 466 -6.24 -14.69 16.63
CA ALA A 466 -7.42 -13.96 17.09
C ALA A 466 -8.03 -14.61 18.33
N GLY A 467 -8.52 -13.76 19.23
CA GLY A 467 -9.01 -14.13 20.54
C GLY A 467 -8.99 -12.93 21.50
N ASN A 468 -9.74 -13.01 22.60
CA ASN A 468 -9.72 -12.01 23.68
C ASN A 468 -9.63 -12.69 25.06
N LYS A 469 -9.57 -11.88 26.12
CA LYS A 469 -9.36 -12.35 27.51
C LYS A 469 -10.64 -12.60 28.31
N SER A 470 -11.80 -12.13 27.86
CA SER A 470 -12.96 -11.93 28.76
C SER A 470 -14.30 -12.49 28.29
N ALA A 471 -14.50 -12.75 27.00
CA ALA A 471 -15.78 -13.20 26.48
C ALA A 471 -15.64 -14.02 25.18
N PRO A 472 -16.56 -14.94 24.88
CA PRO A 472 -16.64 -15.57 23.56
C PRO A 472 -16.60 -14.54 22.43
N GLN A 473 -15.98 -14.91 21.31
CA GLN A 473 -15.90 -14.06 20.12
C GLN A 473 -16.95 -14.46 19.10
N ASP A 474 -17.61 -13.46 18.53
CA ASP A 474 -18.51 -13.57 17.38
C ASP A 474 -17.77 -13.28 16.06
N GLY A 475 -18.53 -13.40 14.97
CA GLY A 475 -18.07 -13.20 13.59
C GLY A 475 -17.24 -14.34 13.04
N THR A 476 -16.90 -14.24 11.75
CA THR A 476 -16.26 -15.32 10.98
C THR A 476 -14.95 -14.86 10.37
N ILE A 477 -13.93 -15.72 10.38
CA ILE A 477 -12.71 -15.54 9.58
C ILE A 477 -12.78 -16.42 8.33
N ARG A 478 -12.89 -15.80 7.16
CA ARG A 478 -12.95 -16.47 5.85
C ARG A 478 -11.58 -16.39 5.17
N ILE A 479 -11.08 -17.52 4.73
CA ILE A 479 -9.82 -17.68 3.99
C ILE A 479 -10.17 -18.49 2.74
N VAL A 480 -10.41 -17.79 1.63
CA VAL A 480 -11.04 -18.41 0.46
C VAL A 480 -10.31 -18.09 -0.84
N GLY A 481 -10.16 -19.07 -1.73
CA GLY A 481 -9.63 -18.78 -3.06
C GLY A 481 -8.19 -18.24 -3.05
N ASN A 482 -7.35 -18.48 -2.06
CA ASN A 482 -5.96 -17.95 -2.05
C ASN A 482 -4.99 -18.97 -2.65
N THR A 483 -3.91 -18.50 -3.28
CA THR A 483 -2.77 -19.35 -3.69
C THR A 483 -1.55 -19.03 -2.84
N MET A 484 -1.09 -20.01 -2.04
CA MET A 484 0.06 -19.87 -1.14
C MET A 484 1.22 -20.75 -1.60
N TYR A 485 2.36 -20.12 -1.89
CA TYR A 485 3.57 -20.79 -2.38
C TYR A 485 4.78 -20.42 -1.51
N GLY A 486 5.64 -21.42 -1.22
CA GLY A 486 6.93 -21.21 -0.56
C GLY A 486 7.21 -22.23 0.54
N ALA A 487 8.24 -22.02 1.36
CA ALA A 487 8.41 -22.78 2.61
C ALA A 487 7.66 -22.09 3.76
N ALA A 488 7.30 -22.80 4.83
CA ALA A 488 6.79 -22.16 6.04
C ALA A 488 7.30 -22.90 7.28
N ARG A 489 7.67 -22.17 8.34
CA ARG A 489 8.27 -22.80 9.54
C ARG A 489 7.25 -23.61 10.33
N GLU A 490 6.03 -23.10 10.49
CA GLU A 490 4.98 -23.75 11.30
C GLU A 490 3.91 -24.38 10.41
N GLY A 491 3.48 -23.70 9.35
CA GLY A 491 2.60 -24.21 8.31
C GLY A 491 2.11 -23.10 7.38
N MET A 492 1.46 -23.40 6.26
CA MET A 492 0.96 -22.34 5.36
C MET A 492 -0.18 -21.54 5.99
N LEU A 493 -1.11 -22.23 6.64
CA LEU A 493 -2.11 -21.64 7.52
C LEU A 493 -1.88 -22.12 8.96
N VAL A 494 -1.75 -21.17 9.88
CA VAL A 494 -1.62 -21.45 11.33
C VAL A 494 -2.72 -20.75 12.10
N ILE A 495 -3.56 -21.52 12.78
CA ILE A 495 -4.59 -21.06 13.71
C ILE A 495 -4.20 -21.53 15.12
N ARG A 496 -3.94 -20.60 16.03
CA ARG A 496 -3.57 -20.94 17.41
C ARG A 496 -4.15 -19.99 18.44
N PRO A 497 -4.49 -20.47 19.64
CA PRO A 497 -4.98 -19.58 20.67
C PRO A 497 -3.80 -18.81 21.26
N ARG A 498 -3.97 -17.51 21.48
CA ARG A 498 -3.06 -16.72 22.31
C ARG A 498 -3.73 -16.26 23.61
N THR A 499 -5.06 -16.26 23.63
CA THR A 499 -5.88 -15.70 24.70
C THR A 499 -6.84 -16.77 25.28
N ALA A 500 -7.54 -16.43 26.37
CA ALA A 500 -8.45 -17.34 27.05
C ALA A 500 -9.69 -17.69 26.19
N PHE A 501 -10.27 -16.70 25.52
CA PHE A 501 -11.38 -16.88 24.59
C PHE A 501 -10.86 -16.81 23.16
N LYS A 502 -10.70 -17.97 22.56
CA LYS A 502 -10.28 -18.16 21.18
C LYS A 502 -11.42 -17.84 20.21
N HIS A 503 -11.09 -17.41 19.00
CA HIS A 503 -12.04 -17.35 17.89
C HIS A 503 -12.55 -18.76 17.54
N ASN A 504 -13.79 -18.92 17.05
CA ASN A 504 -14.33 -20.27 16.82
C ASN A 504 -14.86 -20.52 15.41
N ASP A 505 -15.12 -19.49 14.61
CA ASP A 505 -15.77 -19.63 13.32
C ASP A 505 -14.79 -19.31 12.17
N PHE A 506 -14.44 -20.34 11.42
CA PHE A 506 -13.45 -20.27 10.34
C PHE A 506 -13.99 -20.96 9.10
N VAL A 507 -13.89 -20.29 7.96
CA VAL A 507 -14.18 -20.86 6.64
C VAL A 507 -12.91 -20.88 5.82
N VAL A 508 -12.44 -22.08 5.44
CA VAL A 508 -11.19 -22.29 4.68
C VAL A 508 -11.53 -23.04 3.39
N ARG A 509 -11.73 -22.34 2.28
CA ARG A 509 -12.23 -22.98 1.03
C ARG A 509 -11.48 -22.61 -0.22
N ASN A 510 -11.39 -23.54 -1.17
CA ASN A 510 -10.83 -23.29 -2.50
C ASN A 510 -9.43 -22.67 -2.46
N ASN A 511 -8.61 -22.95 -1.46
CA ASN A 511 -7.24 -22.44 -1.41
C ASN A 511 -6.27 -23.47 -2.01
N ILE A 512 -5.18 -22.99 -2.58
CA ILE A 512 -4.02 -23.82 -2.93
C ILE A 512 -2.92 -23.61 -1.88
N PHE A 513 -2.50 -24.70 -1.24
CA PHE A 513 -1.40 -24.72 -0.28
C PHE A 513 -0.20 -25.48 -0.86
N HIS A 514 0.77 -24.72 -1.39
CA HIS A 514 1.96 -25.23 -2.04
C HIS A 514 3.24 -25.00 -1.20
N ALA A 515 3.48 -25.89 -0.22
CA ALA A 515 4.71 -25.92 0.58
C ALA A 515 5.91 -26.56 -0.16
N THR A 516 6.90 -25.75 -0.55
CA THR A 516 8.07 -26.17 -1.38
C THR A 516 9.18 -26.86 -0.59
N SER A 517 9.38 -26.53 0.68
CA SER A 517 10.41 -27.14 1.53
C SER A 517 10.10 -27.03 3.04
N GLY A 518 10.83 -27.80 3.86
CA GLY A 518 10.62 -27.89 5.31
C GLY A 518 9.60 -28.95 5.73
N PRO A 519 9.14 -28.97 6.99
CA PRO A 519 7.98 -29.77 7.36
C PRO A 519 6.81 -29.23 6.51
N LYS A 520 6.34 -30.01 5.52
CA LYS A 520 5.26 -29.67 4.57
C LYS A 520 3.91 -29.52 5.27
N ARG A 521 3.84 -28.72 6.33
CA ARG A 521 2.66 -28.48 7.14
C ARG A 521 1.77 -27.53 6.37
N GLN A 522 0.62 -28.02 5.93
CA GLN A 522 -0.33 -27.23 5.16
C GLN A 522 -1.16 -26.39 6.12
N ILE A 523 -1.88 -27.05 7.01
CA ILE A 523 -2.75 -26.42 8.00
C ILE A 523 -2.37 -26.91 9.40
N VAL A 524 -2.21 -25.95 10.32
CA VAL A 524 -1.98 -26.21 11.74
C VAL A 524 -3.04 -25.49 12.55
N VAL A 525 -3.89 -26.25 13.24
CA VAL A 525 -4.91 -25.73 14.16
C VAL A 525 -4.63 -26.27 15.57
N ASN A 526 -4.20 -25.40 16.47
CA ASN A 526 -3.75 -25.79 17.82
C ASN A 526 -4.89 -26.00 18.84
N TYR A 527 -6.13 -25.89 18.40
CA TYR A 527 -7.33 -26.20 19.18
C TYR A 527 -8.41 -26.72 18.23
N ARG A 528 -9.59 -27.04 18.75
CA ARG A 528 -10.76 -27.45 17.96
C ARG A 528 -11.78 -26.30 17.96
N PRO A 529 -11.75 -25.37 16.99
CA PRO A 529 -12.82 -24.40 16.81
C PRO A 529 -14.16 -25.11 16.58
N THR A 530 -15.25 -24.59 17.14
CA THR A 530 -16.58 -25.21 17.01
C THR A 530 -17.24 -24.96 15.64
N GLY A 531 -16.86 -23.89 14.94
CA GLY A 531 -17.33 -23.54 13.59
C GLY A 531 -16.21 -23.62 12.55
N PHE A 532 -15.41 -24.70 12.55
CA PHE A 532 -14.36 -24.87 11.53
C PHE A 532 -14.93 -25.58 10.29
N HIS A 533 -14.99 -24.86 9.18
CA HIS A 533 -15.47 -25.35 7.89
C HIS A 533 -14.35 -25.29 6.86
N SER A 534 -13.91 -26.44 6.35
CA SER A 534 -12.84 -26.51 5.35
C SER A 534 -13.26 -27.38 4.19
N ASP A 535 -13.17 -26.91 2.94
CA ASP A 535 -13.50 -27.74 1.78
C ASP A 535 -12.98 -27.22 0.44
N GLY A 536 -12.89 -28.10 -0.55
CA GLY A 536 -12.50 -27.76 -1.92
C GLY A 536 -11.07 -27.20 -2.04
N ASN A 537 -10.17 -27.46 -1.09
CA ASN A 537 -8.79 -26.99 -1.10
C ASN A 537 -7.86 -27.95 -1.88
N VAL A 538 -6.70 -27.45 -2.31
CA VAL A 538 -5.62 -28.25 -2.91
C VAL A 538 -4.37 -28.20 -2.04
N TYR A 539 -3.79 -29.37 -1.78
CA TYR A 539 -2.64 -29.54 -0.89
C TYR A 539 -1.48 -30.25 -1.59
N ASN A 540 -0.22 -29.91 -1.28
CA ASN A 540 0.91 -30.68 -1.80
C ASN A 540 0.87 -32.16 -1.38
N VAL A 541 1.31 -33.03 -2.28
CA VAL A 541 1.54 -34.45 -2.00
C VAL A 541 2.49 -34.62 -0.82
N GLY A 542 2.08 -35.46 0.14
CA GLY A 542 2.82 -35.68 1.39
C GLY A 542 2.74 -34.52 2.38
N GLY A 543 1.84 -33.56 2.15
CA GLY A 543 1.52 -32.52 3.11
C GLY A 543 1.02 -33.10 4.44
N THR A 544 1.34 -32.42 5.53
CA THR A 544 0.93 -32.79 6.89
C THR A 544 0.04 -31.73 7.51
N PHE A 545 -0.77 -32.16 8.45
CA PHE A 545 -1.83 -31.35 9.07
C PHE A 545 -1.83 -31.57 10.58
N ALA A 546 -2.10 -30.53 11.37
CA ALA A 546 -2.23 -30.68 12.81
C ALA A 546 -3.59 -30.14 13.26
N TRP A 547 -4.28 -30.90 14.12
CA TRP A 547 -5.60 -30.56 14.63
C TRP A 547 -5.66 -30.70 16.15
N GLY A 548 -6.27 -29.74 16.83
CA GLY A 548 -6.39 -29.76 18.29
C GLY A 548 -5.06 -29.73 19.04
N GLY A 549 -3.98 -29.23 18.43
CA GLY A 549 -2.64 -29.24 19.02
C GLY A 549 -1.93 -30.60 18.99
N GLY A 550 -2.48 -31.59 18.28
CA GLY A 550 -1.86 -32.90 18.08
C GLY A 550 -0.65 -32.87 17.15
N SER A 551 0.05 -34.01 17.07
CA SER A 551 1.17 -34.20 16.14
C SER A 551 0.72 -34.11 14.68
N PRO A 552 1.60 -33.68 13.75
CA PRO A 552 1.29 -33.66 12.32
C PRO A 552 0.85 -35.03 11.77
N GLN A 553 -0.21 -35.05 10.97
CA GLN A 553 -0.85 -36.24 10.40
C GLN A 553 -0.99 -36.11 8.87
N PRO A 554 -1.13 -37.22 8.12
CA PRO A 554 -1.45 -37.16 6.69
C PRO A 554 -2.88 -36.67 6.43
N PHE A 555 -3.15 -36.22 5.19
CA PHE A 555 -4.44 -35.66 4.78
C PHE A 555 -5.65 -36.56 5.08
N ARG A 556 -5.53 -37.88 4.86
CA ARG A 556 -6.60 -38.84 5.16
C ARG A 556 -7.03 -38.77 6.62
N THR A 557 -6.06 -38.83 7.53
CA THR A 557 -6.32 -38.74 8.98
C THR A 557 -6.89 -37.38 9.37
N TRP A 558 -6.43 -36.29 8.75
CA TRP A 558 -7.03 -34.97 8.94
C TRP A 558 -8.53 -34.97 8.59
N ARG A 559 -8.89 -35.48 7.41
CA ARG A 559 -10.29 -35.59 6.97
C ARG A 559 -11.11 -36.46 7.93
N ASP A 560 -10.59 -37.62 8.31
CA ASP A 560 -11.28 -38.55 9.22
C ASP A 560 -11.52 -37.92 10.61
N VAL A 561 -10.56 -37.13 11.13
CA VAL A 561 -10.65 -36.51 12.47
C VAL A 561 -11.49 -35.23 12.48
N THR A 562 -11.49 -34.46 11.39
CA THR A 562 -12.19 -33.18 11.30
C THR A 562 -13.59 -33.30 10.69
N GLY A 563 -13.83 -34.31 9.85
CA GLY A 563 -15.02 -34.42 9.01
C GLY A 563 -15.09 -33.37 7.89
N GLN A 564 -14.00 -32.65 7.63
CA GLN A 564 -13.90 -31.57 6.64
C GLN A 564 -13.11 -32.01 5.40
N ASP A 565 -13.06 -31.18 4.35
CA ASP A 565 -12.23 -31.38 3.17
C ASP A 565 -12.64 -32.60 2.31
N ASN A 566 -13.95 -32.79 2.11
CA ASN A 566 -14.49 -33.89 1.30
C ASN A 566 -14.25 -33.70 -0.21
N ALA A 567 -14.35 -32.47 -0.70
CA ALA A 567 -14.07 -32.09 -2.09
C ALA A 567 -12.60 -31.69 -2.32
N SER A 568 -11.79 -31.58 -1.25
CA SER A 568 -10.38 -31.21 -1.33
C SER A 568 -9.51 -32.33 -1.90
N LYS A 569 -8.40 -31.96 -2.55
CA LYS A 569 -7.47 -32.90 -3.19
C LYS A 569 -6.02 -32.71 -2.73
N THR A 570 -5.24 -33.77 -2.83
CA THR A 570 -3.78 -33.70 -2.75
C THR A 570 -3.18 -33.89 -4.13
N GLY A 571 -2.29 -33.01 -4.55
CA GLY A 571 -1.61 -33.05 -5.84
C GLY A 571 -0.54 -31.97 -5.94
N ALA A 572 0.10 -31.86 -7.10
CA ALA A 572 0.99 -30.75 -7.40
C ALA A 572 0.29 -29.87 -8.45
N PRO A 573 -0.22 -28.68 -8.07
CA PRO A 573 -0.70 -27.71 -9.04
C PRO A 573 0.40 -27.36 -10.05
N LEU A 574 0.00 -27.18 -11.29
CA LEU A 574 0.83 -26.68 -12.38
C LEU A 574 0.57 -25.18 -12.55
N PHE A 575 1.59 -24.38 -12.27
CA PHE A 575 1.56 -22.93 -12.46
C PHE A 575 2.27 -22.55 -13.77
N MET A 576 2.04 -21.33 -14.25
CA MET A 576 2.70 -20.78 -15.43
C MET A 576 4.22 -20.67 -15.23
N ALA A 577 4.68 -20.08 -14.11
CA ALA A 577 6.10 -20.03 -13.74
C ALA A 577 6.29 -19.83 -12.22
N ALA A 578 6.10 -20.91 -11.45
CA ALA A 578 6.07 -20.84 -9.99
C ALA A 578 7.38 -20.33 -9.37
N GLU A 579 8.52 -20.68 -9.96
CA GLU A 579 9.85 -20.29 -9.51
C GLU A 579 10.09 -18.79 -9.62
N THR A 580 9.39 -18.12 -10.55
CA THR A 580 9.43 -16.67 -10.75
C THR A 580 8.17 -16.01 -10.18
N GLY A 581 7.43 -16.68 -9.30
CA GLY A 581 6.26 -16.14 -8.61
C GLY A 581 5.04 -15.86 -9.48
N ASP A 582 5.04 -16.33 -10.72
CA ASP A 582 3.84 -16.40 -11.54
C ASP A 582 3.03 -17.62 -11.10
N LEU A 583 2.04 -17.37 -10.24
CA LEU A 583 1.17 -18.38 -9.65
C LEU A 583 -0.17 -18.51 -10.37
N HIS A 584 -0.32 -17.94 -11.57
CA HIS A 584 -1.46 -18.24 -12.44
C HIS A 584 -1.46 -19.74 -12.75
N LEU A 585 -2.65 -20.34 -12.76
CA LEU A 585 -2.77 -21.76 -13.05
C LEU A 585 -2.53 -22.00 -14.54
N SER A 586 -1.74 -23.02 -14.87
CA SER A 586 -1.66 -23.48 -16.24
C SER A 586 -3.03 -23.98 -16.69
N PRO A 587 -3.50 -23.65 -17.91
CA PRO A 587 -4.76 -24.17 -18.45
C PRO A 587 -4.81 -25.71 -18.51
N SER A 588 -3.66 -26.39 -18.47
CA SER A 588 -3.58 -27.85 -18.44
C SER A 588 -3.55 -28.46 -17.03
N ASP A 589 -3.67 -27.66 -15.98
CA ASP A 589 -3.67 -28.16 -14.60
C ASP A 589 -4.92 -29.01 -14.34
N THR A 590 -4.74 -30.26 -13.91
CA THR A 590 -5.86 -31.18 -13.61
C THR A 590 -6.12 -31.33 -12.11
N VAL A 591 -5.36 -30.64 -11.27
CA VAL A 591 -5.38 -30.82 -9.81
C VAL A 591 -6.26 -29.77 -9.16
N ALA A 592 -6.10 -28.50 -9.51
CA ALA A 592 -6.83 -27.35 -9.01
C ALA A 592 -8.03 -26.98 -9.89
N ILE A 593 -7.94 -27.15 -11.22
CA ILE A 593 -9.09 -26.95 -12.11
C ILE A 593 -10.15 -28.02 -11.83
N GLY A 594 -11.39 -27.57 -11.58
CA GLY A 594 -12.49 -28.44 -11.18
C GLY A 594 -12.36 -29.02 -9.78
N THR A 595 -11.43 -28.51 -8.98
CA THR A 595 -11.39 -28.72 -7.54
C THR A 595 -11.87 -27.45 -6.87
N GLY A 596 -12.98 -27.54 -6.18
CA GLY A 596 -13.53 -26.41 -5.44
C GLY A 596 -15.01 -26.59 -5.17
N VAL A 597 -15.52 -25.69 -4.35
CA VAL A 597 -16.96 -25.52 -4.09
C VAL A 597 -17.37 -24.11 -4.51
N ALA A 598 -18.67 -23.84 -4.64
CA ALA A 598 -19.12 -22.48 -4.93
C ALA A 598 -18.67 -21.50 -3.83
N LEU A 599 -18.14 -20.34 -4.21
CA LEU A 599 -17.79 -19.25 -3.30
C LEU A 599 -18.89 -18.18 -3.37
N GLU A 600 -19.59 -17.96 -2.26
CA GLU A 600 -20.65 -16.94 -2.19
C GLU A 600 -20.11 -15.51 -2.00
N CYS A 601 -18.83 -15.37 -1.66
CA CYS A 601 -18.23 -14.11 -1.22
C CYS A 601 -17.27 -13.47 -2.22
N THR A 602 -17.09 -14.06 -3.41
CA THR A 602 -16.16 -13.54 -4.43
C THR A 602 -16.73 -13.78 -5.82
N SER A 603 -16.90 -12.72 -6.62
CA SER A 603 -17.33 -12.80 -8.02
C SER A 603 -16.17 -12.70 -9.02
N ALA A 604 -15.06 -12.09 -8.63
CA ALA A 604 -13.85 -11.95 -9.43
C ALA A 604 -12.67 -12.72 -8.80
N ASP A 605 -11.68 -13.09 -9.62
CA ASP A 605 -10.41 -13.67 -9.19
C ASP A 605 -9.31 -12.60 -9.12
N PHE A 606 -8.05 -13.02 -9.05
CA PHE A 606 -6.89 -12.18 -8.74
C PHE A 606 -6.68 -11.00 -9.70
N ASP A 607 -6.89 -11.18 -11.00
CA ASP A 607 -6.69 -10.12 -11.99
C ASP A 607 -8.00 -9.39 -12.35
N GLY A 608 -9.09 -9.73 -11.66
CA GLY A 608 -10.40 -9.11 -11.83
C GLY A 608 -11.31 -9.83 -12.81
N ASP A 609 -10.84 -10.90 -13.46
CA ASP A 609 -11.69 -11.72 -14.31
C ASP A 609 -12.79 -12.41 -13.47
N LEU A 610 -13.96 -12.59 -14.07
CA LEU A 610 -15.09 -13.21 -13.39
C LEU A 610 -14.79 -14.68 -13.09
N ARG A 611 -14.97 -15.10 -11.84
CA ARG A 611 -14.91 -16.52 -11.47
C ARG A 611 -16.05 -17.25 -12.14
N SER A 612 -15.74 -18.03 -13.18
CA SER A 612 -16.74 -18.88 -13.81
C SER A 612 -17.31 -19.86 -12.78
N ALA A 613 -18.64 -19.96 -12.70
CA ALA A 613 -19.30 -20.83 -11.73
C ALA A 613 -19.01 -22.33 -11.98
N ARG A 614 -18.49 -22.70 -13.16
CA ARG A 614 -18.25 -24.09 -13.56
C ARG A 614 -17.07 -24.23 -14.54
N PRO A 615 -16.13 -25.16 -14.27
CA PRO A 615 -16.00 -25.93 -13.04
C PRO A 615 -15.38 -25.07 -11.92
N PRO A 616 -15.77 -25.25 -10.63
CA PRO A 616 -15.14 -24.50 -9.53
C PRO A 616 -13.63 -24.70 -9.51
N VAL A 617 -12.88 -23.61 -9.32
CA VAL A 617 -11.40 -23.63 -9.31
C VAL A 617 -10.89 -23.22 -7.94
N SER A 618 -9.88 -23.95 -7.46
CA SER A 618 -9.10 -23.62 -6.27
C SER A 618 -8.00 -22.64 -6.64
N GLY A 619 -7.71 -21.70 -5.75
CA GLY A 619 -6.63 -20.72 -5.90
C GLY A 619 -7.14 -19.33 -6.28
N ALA A 620 -6.18 -18.41 -6.31
CA ALA A 620 -6.36 -16.99 -6.53
C ALA A 620 -6.86 -16.64 -7.93
N ASP A 621 -6.55 -17.49 -8.91
CA ASP A 621 -6.72 -17.22 -10.32
C ASP A 621 -7.47 -18.37 -11.00
N VAL A 622 -8.32 -18.04 -11.98
CA VAL A 622 -8.97 -19.00 -12.85
C VAL A 622 -8.28 -18.91 -14.20
N PRO A 623 -7.72 -20.00 -14.75
CA PRO A 623 -7.08 -19.93 -16.05
C PRO A 623 -8.09 -19.42 -17.07
N ILE A 624 -7.75 -18.33 -17.74
CA ILE A 624 -8.52 -17.77 -18.85
C ILE A 624 -8.67 -18.92 -19.86
N SER A 625 -9.88 -19.49 -19.95
CA SER A 625 -10.17 -20.45 -21.01
C SER A 625 -9.88 -19.76 -22.33
N ALA A 626 -9.24 -20.44 -23.28
CA ALA A 626 -8.93 -19.87 -24.60
C ALA A 626 -10.17 -19.24 -25.31
N ASP A 627 -11.39 -19.59 -24.89
CA ASP A 627 -12.66 -19.00 -25.35
C ASP A 627 -12.93 -17.56 -24.88
N ALA A 628 -12.25 -17.06 -23.84
CA ALA A 628 -12.38 -15.66 -23.39
C ALA A 628 -11.52 -14.68 -24.19
N GLY A 629 -10.63 -15.19 -25.05
CA GLY A 629 -9.90 -14.39 -26.05
C GLY A 629 -10.81 -13.67 -27.07
N ALA A 630 -12.12 -13.90 -27.03
CA ALA A 630 -13.09 -13.25 -27.89
C ALA A 630 -13.69 -11.94 -27.33
N LYS A 631 -13.59 -11.63 -26.02
CA LYS A 631 -14.22 -10.43 -25.44
C LYS A 631 -13.57 -9.92 -24.14
N ARG A 632 -12.25 -9.69 -24.10
CA ARG A 632 -11.82 -8.46 -23.43
C ARG A 632 -12.20 -7.35 -24.41
N GLU A 633 -13.44 -6.86 -24.31
CA GLU A 633 -13.62 -5.43 -24.48
C GLU A 633 -12.68 -4.87 -23.43
N VAL A 634 -11.48 -4.49 -23.87
CA VAL A 634 -10.69 -3.51 -23.15
C VAL A 634 -11.72 -2.47 -22.79
N ASP A 635 -11.90 -2.20 -21.50
CA ASP A 635 -12.62 -1.03 -21.05
C ASP A 635 -11.81 0.16 -21.56
N THR A 636 -11.97 0.42 -22.87
CA THR A 636 -11.50 1.59 -23.54
C THR A 636 -12.42 2.65 -23.01
N ARG A 637 -12.03 3.25 -21.87
CA ARG A 637 -12.25 4.67 -21.70
C ARG A 637 -12.00 5.31 -23.07
N PRO A 638 -12.96 6.10 -23.57
CA PRO A 638 -13.05 6.40 -24.99
C PRO A 638 -11.71 6.94 -25.47
N THR A 639 -11.05 6.19 -26.35
CA THR A 639 -9.96 6.76 -27.14
C THR A 639 -10.63 7.69 -28.13
N VAL A 640 -10.80 8.96 -27.75
CA VAL A 640 -11.32 10.01 -28.63
C VAL A 640 -10.35 10.14 -29.79
N THR A 641 -10.71 9.51 -30.91
CA THR A 641 -9.98 9.70 -32.16
C THR A 641 -10.46 11.03 -32.71
N VAL A 642 -9.70 12.10 -32.47
CA VAL A 642 -9.97 13.41 -33.06
C VAL A 642 -9.65 13.30 -34.56
N SER A 643 -10.69 13.07 -35.37
CA SER A 643 -10.62 13.36 -36.80
C SER A 643 -10.69 14.88 -36.98
N ALA A 644 -9.58 15.48 -37.41
CA ALA A 644 -9.49 16.90 -37.74
C ALA A 644 -10.47 17.29 -38.86
N PRO A 645 -11.15 18.45 -38.78
CA PRO A 645 -11.62 19.18 -39.96
C PRO A 645 -10.48 19.93 -40.66
#